data_AF-A0A8J7GFL1-F1
#
_entry.id   AF-A0A8J7GFL1-F1
#
_cell.length_a   1.000
_cell.length_b   1.000
_cell.length_c   1.000
_cell.angle_alpha   90.00
_cell.angle_beta   90.00
_cell.angle_gamma   90.00
#
_symmetry.space_group_name_H-M   'P 1'
#
loop_
_entity.id
_entity.type
_entity.pdbx_description
1 polymer ?
#
loop_
_entity_poly.entity_id
_entity_poly.type
_entity_poly.pdbx_seq_one_letter_code
_entity_poly.pdbx_strand_id
1 'polypeptide(L)'
;MTKQPRGSSRSEPSVAQQLQQIAQLGQSGNLTKAATQCQKFLQRYPDQAEAWHLLSLICLQRGQVESALSHIQRAIDLDPDGAEFHSQAGVVQCSLGNLAAGIACYQRALSLKPSSHTRFNLGLAFQKLGQLEAAEQTYRTLVADQPSYSAAYQQLGNIQQQQQQFLSAIHYYQQALQHQPQVAATWCNLAVAFQAIGDISQAQTAFQRALQLNPDYVEALNGLGAIYEKQELATQAIQHYQQALALQPDYIPALTNLGNIQLRLEQFPEAAATYRQILQLQPNHLQVLDQSLKLMLATGDWTNLADSFARLQQGFQTRSRADLTAPLSPLNSLFLPFSASEQQAIAQDYAAAIERRMAGLQQQLAAAGRDTNQSDQRRISQTSRIRLGYVSGDLRYHAVGQLILRLFELHDRQQFEVFAYSLGPDDQSRERQTLMQSCNCFRDVQGQSPVEIARLVMQDQIDILIDLAGYTNYACPELFALRPAPLQVNYLGYPGTLGSRYMDYIITDAVITPPELATTLTEARLYLPHTYQINCYPYPDSDPTIFSNLPKQQHGLPTDAFVFCCFNKSQKIEPTIFAVWMRILQQVPQSVLWLLSDRPATEQNLRTQAAAHGIDPTRLIFAPRVTKAAHLQRHVHADLFLDTLYYNAHVTASDALWAGTPLITVLGNTFAARVAASLLTAAGLPELITANLSEYEQLALHLATHPTELELLKQHLLQDRPASPLFDTAQTVQHLEAGYQMIWQRYQAGLPAESLSVLLEAEVRSQKSEVRSQEPEVRSQKSVFKTYSPTSLVRRGSRAATSLNLSSETITCTADTGFLSWLSQANGSLLITTYQAGRVLLVGWNGQQVTLLARQFTKPMGVAVAGNRLALSTQHELMMFANARPLAYSYLEDQPGRYDALYLPRTSYFTGDLHTHDLAFDTDGLWLVNTRFSCLASLSLDFSFVPRWYPPFISEIVPEDRCHLNGLAMVAGRPKYVTALGESDKVGGWRATKATGGIVIDVETDEIVLRGLSMPHSPRWYQERLWLLNSGTGELWRVDPATWEPEVVCALPGFGRGLALVGDYALVGLSQMREHHIFGELPLQTRFEHLICGVAVVDLQKGAPIGWLEFPTGCRELYDLKFLPGILRPNLLNSQNDAIRAAFTAPELAYWLRPSALIAEQ
;
A
#
# COMPACT_ATOMS: atom_id res chain seq x y z
N MET A 1 56.84 -102.49 -3.25
CA MET A 1 55.88 -101.57 -3.89
C MET A 1 54.60 -101.59 -3.06
N THR A 2 53.97 -100.47 -2.64
CA THR A 2 54.33 -99.04 -2.79
C THR A 2 53.72 -98.24 -1.62
N LYS A 3 54.21 -97.02 -1.33
CA LYS A 3 53.68 -96.14 -0.27
C LYS A 3 52.42 -95.37 -0.72
N GLN A 4 51.59 -94.98 0.24
CA GLN A 4 50.89 -93.68 0.23
C GLN A 4 51.10 -92.97 1.60
N PRO A 5 51.45 -91.67 1.63
CA PRO A 5 51.61 -90.90 2.86
C PRO A 5 50.34 -90.14 3.27
N ARG A 6 50.22 -89.79 4.56
CA ARG A 6 49.26 -88.78 5.04
C ARG A 6 49.81 -87.37 4.78
N GLY A 7 48.97 -86.41 4.39
CA GLY A 7 49.37 -85.01 4.35
C GLY A 7 48.32 -84.04 3.80
N SER A 8 47.70 -83.26 4.70
CA SER A 8 47.24 -81.90 4.41
C SER A 8 46.89 -81.17 5.72
N SER A 9 47.78 -80.28 6.16
CA SER A 9 47.44 -79.29 7.18
C SER A 9 46.54 -78.22 6.56
N ARG A 10 45.35 -77.98 7.12
CA ARG A 10 44.62 -76.74 6.83
C ARG A 10 45.42 -75.59 7.43
N SER A 11 46.00 -74.75 6.58
CA SER A 11 46.56 -73.47 7.01
C SER A 11 45.46 -72.61 7.65
N GLU A 12 45.79 -71.87 8.71
CA GLU A 12 44.89 -70.80 9.15
C GLU A 12 44.72 -69.81 7.98
N PRO A 13 43.50 -69.32 7.70
CA PRO A 13 43.30 -68.27 6.71
C PRO A 13 44.08 -67.02 7.14
N SER A 14 44.73 -66.35 6.18
CA SER A 14 45.50 -65.14 6.44
C SER A 14 44.62 -64.02 7.03
N VAL A 15 45.27 -63.06 7.70
CA VAL A 15 44.64 -61.89 8.34
C VAL A 15 43.65 -61.19 7.38
N ALA A 16 44.07 -60.95 6.13
CA ALA A 16 43.23 -60.37 5.09
C ALA A 16 42.04 -61.27 4.68
N GLN A 17 42.23 -62.58 4.58
CA GLN A 17 41.14 -63.53 4.26
C GLN A 17 40.10 -63.60 5.39
N GLN A 18 40.51 -63.48 6.66
CA GLN A 18 39.59 -63.41 7.80
C GLN A 18 38.76 -62.12 7.74
N LEU A 19 39.38 -60.97 7.46
CA LEU A 19 38.66 -59.70 7.29
C LEU A 19 37.70 -59.73 6.09
N GLN A 20 38.09 -60.35 4.97
CA GLN A 20 37.22 -60.51 3.80
C GLN A 20 35.97 -61.36 4.12
N GLN A 21 36.10 -62.42 4.93
CA GLN A 21 34.97 -63.23 5.39
C GLN A 21 34.02 -62.44 6.30
N ILE A 22 34.56 -61.62 7.21
CA ILE A 22 33.78 -60.75 8.09
C ILE A 22 33.03 -59.69 7.26
N ALA A 23 33.68 -59.09 6.25
CA ALA A 23 33.07 -58.13 5.35
C ALA A 23 31.94 -58.75 4.51
N GLN A 24 32.14 -59.97 3.99
CA GLN A 24 31.08 -60.72 3.29
C GLN A 24 29.87 -61.01 4.18
N LEU A 25 30.07 -61.34 5.46
CA LEU A 25 28.97 -61.53 6.43
C LEU A 25 28.24 -60.23 6.79
N GLY A 26 28.93 -59.09 6.75
CA GLY A 26 28.30 -57.76 6.83
C GLY A 26 27.45 -57.47 5.59
N GLN A 27 28.03 -57.64 4.41
CA GLN A 27 27.35 -57.47 3.11
C GLN A 27 26.15 -58.40 2.93
N SER A 28 26.16 -59.62 3.50
CA SER A 28 25.01 -60.53 3.52
C SER A 28 23.96 -60.18 4.59
N GLY A 29 23.98 -58.96 5.14
CA GLY A 29 23.04 -58.48 6.17
C GLY A 29 23.16 -59.15 7.54
N ASN A 30 24.16 -60.00 7.80
CA ASN A 30 24.27 -60.75 9.05
C ASN A 30 25.02 -59.95 10.14
N LEU A 31 24.62 -58.69 10.31
CA LEU A 31 25.37 -57.63 11.01
C LEU A 31 25.78 -58.03 12.44
N THR A 32 24.91 -58.72 13.18
CA THR A 32 25.21 -59.19 14.54
C THR A 32 26.31 -60.25 14.57
N LYS A 33 26.33 -61.20 13.62
CA LYS A 33 27.42 -62.19 13.51
C LYS A 33 28.70 -61.55 12.99
N ALA A 34 28.60 -60.66 12.01
CA ALA A 34 29.73 -59.91 11.47
C ALA A 34 30.43 -59.08 12.57
N ALA A 35 29.67 -58.31 13.37
CA ALA A 35 30.19 -57.57 14.52
C ALA A 35 30.86 -58.50 15.54
N THR A 36 30.21 -59.62 15.90
CA THR A 36 30.75 -60.59 16.87
C THR A 36 32.06 -61.21 16.39
N GLN A 37 32.19 -61.52 15.10
CA GLN A 37 33.43 -62.05 14.53
C GLN A 37 34.51 -60.98 14.40
N CYS A 38 34.14 -59.74 14.04
CA CYS A 38 35.06 -58.61 13.98
C CYS A 38 35.65 -58.28 15.35
N GLN A 39 34.83 -58.27 16.41
CA GLN A 39 35.28 -58.10 17.79
C GLN A 39 36.22 -59.24 18.25
N LYS A 40 35.93 -60.50 17.89
CA LYS A 40 36.83 -61.64 18.18
C LYS A 40 38.15 -61.59 17.39
N PHE A 41 38.12 -61.08 16.17
CA PHE A 41 39.31 -60.82 15.37
C PHE A 41 40.17 -59.73 16.02
N LEU A 42 39.56 -58.61 16.42
CA LEU A 42 40.23 -57.50 17.11
C LEU A 42 40.80 -57.89 18.48
N GLN A 43 40.22 -58.87 19.18
CA GLN A 43 40.83 -59.47 20.38
C GLN A 43 42.15 -60.21 20.10
N ARG A 44 42.37 -60.71 18.87
CA ARG A 44 43.61 -61.38 18.44
C ARG A 44 44.56 -60.42 17.71
N TYR A 45 44.04 -59.37 17.09
CA TYR A 45 44.79 -58.38 16.29
C TYR A 45 44.28 -56.94 16.55
N PRO A 46 44.61 -56.33 17.71
CA PRO A 46 44.03 -55.05 18.14
C PRO A 46 44.53 -53.82 17.38
N ASP A 47 45.61 -53.94 16.61
CA ASP A 47 46.26 -52.85 15.88
C ASP A 47 46.02 -52.92 14.35
N GLN A 48 44.87 -53.48 13.95
CA GLN A 48 44.43 -53.55 12.55
C GLN A 48 43.40 -52.44 12.27
N ALA A 49 43.82 -51.34 11.64
CA ALA A 49 42.97 -50.17 11.39
C ALA A 49 41.72 -50.51 10.55
N GLU A 50 41.87 -51.35 9.52
CA GLU A 50 40.80 -51.81 8.64
C GLU A 50 39.75 -52.64 9.38
N ALA A 51 40.15 -53.34 10.44
CA ALA A 51 39.24 -54.11 11.29
C ALA A 51 38.38 -53.20 12.17
N TRP A 52 38.96 -52.13 12.72
CA TRP A 52 38.22 -51.09 13.44
C TRP A 52 37.29 -50.30 12.52
N HIS A 53 37.73 -49.99 11.29
CA HIS A 53 36.89 -49.39 10.25
C HIS A 53 35.70 -50.29 9.90
N LEU A 54 35.94 -51.58 9.66
CA LEU A 54 34.89 -52.56 9.36
C LEU A 54 33.90 -52.71 10.52
N LEU A 55 34.37 -52.71 11.78
CA LEU A 55 33.50 -52.71 12.94
C LEU A 55 32.65 -51.43 13.04
N SER A 56 33.22 -50.25 12.75
CA SER A 56 32.49 -48.99 12.67
C SER A 56 31.37 -49.05 11.62
N LEU A 57 31.66 -49.52 10.40
CA LEU A 57 30.67 -49.70 9.34
C LEU A 57 29.51 -50.60 9.78
N ILE A 58 29.81 -51.75 10.40
CA ILE A 58 28.80 -52.69 10.89
C ILE A 58 27.99 -52.09 12.06
N CYS A 59 28.61 -51.34 12.96
CA CYS A 59 27.91 -50.64 14.04
C CYS A 59 26.99 -49.54 13.50
N LEU A 60 27.42 -48.75 12.52
CA LEU A 60 26.58 -47.73 11.88
C LEU A 60 25.37 -48.37 11.18
N GLN A 61 25.56 -49.47 10.44
CA GLN A 61 24.48 -50.24 9.81
C GLN A 61 23.48 -50.85 10.82
N ARG A 62 23.87 -50.97 12.10
CA ARG A 62 23.02 -51.42 13.21
C ARG A 62 22.40 -50.26 14.02
N GLY A 63 22.57 -49.01 13.59
CA GLY A 63 22.15 -47.81 14.33
C GLY A 63 22.98 -47.49 15.58
N GLN A 64 24.12 -48.17 15.78
CA GLN A 64 24.99 -48.00 16.96
C GLN A 64 26.02 -46.89 16.72
N VAL A 65 25.54 -45.66 16.50
CA VAL A 65 26.33 -44.55 15.94
C VAL A 65 27.48 -44.11 16.87
N GLU A 66 27.27 -44.08 18.19
CA GLU A 66 28.31 -43.74 19.18
C GLU A 66 29.44 -44.79 19.23
N SER A 67 29.09 -46.08 19.12
CA SER A 67 30.06 -47.17 18.98
C SER A 67 30.82 -47.05 17.67
N ALA A 68 30.14 -46.72 16.58
CA ALA A 68 30.80 -46.47 15.29
C ALA A 68 31.79 -45.30 15.36
N LEU A 69 31.48 -44.22 16.10
CA LEU A 69 32.42 -43.11 16.31
C LEU A 69 33.65 -43.56 17.11
N SER A 70 33.44 -44.30 18.19
CA SER A 70 34.53 -44.84 19.02
C SER A 70 35.45 -45.78 18.22
N HIS A 71 34.88 -46.60 17.33
CA HIS A 71 35.63 -47.53 16.51
C HIS A 71 36.33 -46.85 15.32
N ILE A 72 35.73 -45.84 14.68
CA ILE A 72 36.41 -45.13 13.58
C ILE A 72 37.52 -44.21 14.08
N GLN A 73 37.37 -43.61 15.27
CA GLN A 73 38.47 -42.87 15.90
C GLN A 73 39.66 -43.81 16.15
N ARG A 74 39.44 -45.02 16.70
CA ARG A 74 40.52 -45.99 16.89
C ARG A 74 41.19 -46.44 15.59
N ALA A 75 40.48 -46.44 14.46
CA ALA A 75 41.11 -46.68 13.15
C ALA A 75 42.03 -45.51 12.74
N ILE A 76 41.58 -44.26 12.91
CA ILE A 76 42.36 -43.04 12.64
C ILE A 76 43.56 -42.90 13.60
N ASP A 77 43.44 -43.34 14.85
CA ASP A 77 44.54 -43.36 15.83
C ASP A 77 45.64 -44.37 15.47
N LEU A 78 45.32 -45.38 14.65
CA LEU A 78 46.24 -46.41 14.16
C LEU A 78 46.84 -46.05 12.80
N ASP A 79 46.09 -45.39 11.93
CA ASP A 79 46.53 -44.84 10.65
C ASP A 79 45.89 -43.46 10.38
N PRO A 80 46.61 -42.37 10.71
CA PRO A 80 46.11 -41.00 10.51
C PRO A 80 46.01 -40.53 9.05
N ASP A 81 46.57 -41.27 8.08
CA ASP A 81 46.56 -40.94 6.65
C ASP A 81 45.60 -41.86 5.84
N GLY A 82 44.94 -42.81 6.50
CA GLY A 82 43.88 -43.65 5.95
C GLY A 82 42.64 -42.85 5.53
N ALA A 83 42.64 -42.35 4.29
CA ALA A 83 41.59 -41.48 3.74
C ALA A 83 40.16 -42.04 3.88
N GLU A 84 40.00 -43.36 3.78
CA GLU A 84 38.70 -44.03 3.91
C GLU A 84 38.18 -44.00 5.35
N PHE A 85 39.06 -44.00 6.36
CA PHE A 85 38.69 -43.86 7.77
C PHE A 85 38.16 -42.45 8.07
N HIS A 86 38.83 -41.42 7.55
CA HIS A 86 38.35 -40.03 7.60
C HIS A 86 37.02 -39.85 6.86
N SER A 87 36.85 -40.50 5.70
CA SER A 87 35.58 -40.47 4.96
C SER A 87 34.44 -41.10 5.77
N GLN A 88 34.68 -42.24 6.43
CA GLN A 88 33.69 -42.90 7.26
C GLN A 88 33.42 -42.14 8.56
N ALA A 89 34.43 -41.49 9.16
CA ALA A 89 34.23 -40.58 10.29
C ALA A 89 33.34 -39.39 9.91
N GLY A 90 33.48 -38.88 8.67
CA GLY A 90 32.57 -37.88 8.10
C GLY A 90 31.11 -38.32 8.08
N VAL A 91 30.85 -39.57 7.67
CA VAL A 91 29.50 -40.16 7.68
C VAL A 91 28.97 -40.28 9.10
N VAL A 92 29.76 -40.86 10.02
CA VAL A 92 29.33 -41.10 11.41
C VAL A 92 29.05 -39.78 12.14
N GLN A 93 29.91 -38.76 12.01
CA GLN A 93 29.67 -37.45 12.61
C GLN A 93 28.41 -36.77 12.05
N CYS A 94 28.16 -36.87 10.73
CA CYS A 94 26.92 -36.36 10.14
C CYS A 94 25.68 -37.14 10.61
N SER A 95 25.79 -38.44 10.91
CA SER A 95 24.72 -39.24 11.53
C SER A 95 24.45 -38.89 12.99
N LEU A 96 25.41 -38.30 13.70
CA LEU A 96 25.24 -37.75 15.06
C LEU A 96 24.72 -36.30 15.06
N GLY A 97 24.53 -35.67 13.89
CA GLY A 97 24.19 -34.25 13.77
C GLY A 97 25.39 -33.29 13.88
N ASN A 98 26.61 -33.80 14.09
CA ASN A 98 27.85 -33.03 14.19
C ASN A 98 28.37 -32.61 12.79
N LEU A 99 27.53 -31.91 12.02
CA LEU A 99 27.76 -31.61 10.60
C LEU A 99 29.11 -30.92 10.32
N ALA A 100 29.52 -29.96 11.16
CA ALA A 100 30.79 -29.26 11.01
C ALA A 100 32.01 -30.19 11.20
N ALA A 101 31.96 -31.12 12.16
CA ALA A 101 33.00 -32.13 12.33
C ALA A 101 33.00 -33.12 11.16
N GLY A 102 31.82 -33.50 10.67
CA GLY A 102 31.68 -34.36 9.49
C GLY A 102 32.30 -33.75 8.23
N ILE A 103 32.06 -32.45 7.99
CA ILE A 103 32.66 -31.66 6.92
C ILE A 103 34.20 -31.67 7.02
N ALA A 104 34.75 -31.42 8.21
CA ALA A 104 36.21 -31.44 8.41
C ALA A 104 36.82 -32.82 8.13
N CYS A 105 36.16 -33.91 8.56
CA CYS A 105 36.58 -35.28 8.24
C CYS A 105 36.54 -35.57 6.73
N TYR A 106 35.50 -35.16 6.01
CA TYR A 106 35.45 -35.31 4.55
C TYR A 106 36.52 -34.46 3.82
N GLN A 107 36.80 -33.24 4.29
CA GLN A 107 37.86 -32.40 3.74
C GLN A 107 39.24 -33.04 3.95
N ARG A 108 39.52 -33.59 5.14
CA ARG A 108 40.74 -34.36 5.41
C ARG A 108 40.85 -35.59 4.52
N ALA A 109 39.78 -36.36 4.36
CA ALA A 109 39.74 -37.51 3.46
C ALA A 109 40.07 -37.13 2.00
N LEU A 110 39.48 -36.05 1.49
CA LEU A 110 39.74 -35.56 0.12
C LEU A 110 41.16 -34.98 -0.04
N SER A 111 41.75 -34.40 1.01
CA SER A 111 43.15 -33.96 1.00
C SER A 111 44.16 -35.11 0.90
N LEU A 112 43.77 -36.31 1.35
CA LEU A 112 44.57 -37.53 1.32
C LEU A 112 44.37 -38.31 0.01
N LYS A 113 43.13 -38.42 -0.47
CA LYS A 113 42.76 -39.20 -1.67
C LYS A 113 41.49 -38.63 -2.32
N PRO A 114 41.57 -38.12 -3.57
CA PRO A 114 40.39 -37.72 -4.32
C PRO A 114 39.37 -38.86 -4.43
N SER A 115 38.09 -38.57 -4.17
CA SER A 115 37.02 -39.58 -4.12
C SER A 115 35.67 -38.94 -4.47
N SER A 116 35.05 -39.40 -5.56
CA SER A 116 33.73 -38.92 -6.02
C SER A 116 32.65 -39.08 -4.95
N HIS A 117 32.64 -40.23 -4.26
CA HIS A 117 31.66 -40.53 -3.20
C HIS A 117 31.86 -39.63 -1.97
N THR A 118 33.10 -39.45 -1.53
CA THR A 118 33.44 -38.57 -0.39
C THR A 118 33.09 -37.11 -0.71
N ARG A 119 33.35 -36.65 -1.94
CA ARG A 119 32.98 -35.30 -2.40
C ARG A 119 31.46 -35.12 -2.50
N PHE A 120 30.72 -36.13 -2.94
CA PHE A 120 29.26 -36.09 -2.95
C PHE A 120 28.69 -35.98 -1.52
N ASN A 121 29.22 -36.77 -0.58
CA ASN A 121 28.80 -36.75 0.83
C ASN A 121 29.16 -35.42 1.52
N LEU A 122 30.27 -34.78 1.15
CA LEU A 122 30.63 -33.42 1.58
C LEU A 122 29.59 -32.39 1.09
N GLY A 123 29.16 -32.47 -0.18
CA GLY A 123 28.09 -31.63 -0.71
C GLY A 123 26.77 -31.79 0.05
N LEU A 124 26.39 -33.03 0.37
CA LEU A 124 25.21 -33.34 1.19
C LEU A 124 25.32 -32.78 2.62
N ALA A 125 26.51 -32.81 3.22
CA ALA A 125 26.76 -32.24 4.54
C ALA A 125 26.67 -30.71 4.53
N PHE A 126 27.21 -30.04 3.49
CA PHE A 126 27.03 -28.60 3.30
C PHE A 126 25.56 -28.21 3.10
N GLN A 127 24.78 -28.97 2.31
CA GLN A 127 23.33 -28.73 2.18
C GLN A 127 22.61 -28.85 3.53
N LYS A 128 22.90 -29.90 4.32
CA LYS A 128 22.31 -30.08 5.66
C LYS A 128 22.69 -28.98 6.64
N LEU A 129 23.85 -28.33 6.45
CA LEU A 129 24.29 -27.18 7.25
C LEU A 129 23.78 -25.83 6.70
N GLY A 130 23.01 -25.83 5.61
CA GLY A 130 22.51 -24.61 4.96
C GLY A 130 23.55 -23.87 4.10
N GLN A 131 24.76 -24.41 3.94
CA GLN A 131 25.86 -23.80 3.18
C GLN A 131 25.71 -24.11 1.68
N LEU A 132 24.64 -23.62 1.07
CA LEU A 132 24.24 -23.97 -0.32
C LEU A 132 25.31 -23.64 -1.36
N GLU A 133 26.01 -22.51 -1.23
CA GLU A 133 27.09 -22.11 -2.16
C GLU A 133 28.28 -23.10 -2.11
N ALA A 134 28.68 -23.54 -0.91
CA ALA A 134 29.74 -24.52 -0.71
C ALA A 134 29.33 -25.91 -1.24
N ALA A 135 28.07 -26.30 -1.05
CA ALA A 135 27.51 -27.51 -1.64
C ALA A 135 27.51 -27.44 -3.18
N GLU A 136 27.01 -26.34 -3.74
CA GLU A 136 26.96 -26.12 -5.18
C GLU A 136 28.35 -26.19 -5.82
N GLN A 137 29.34 -25.49 -5.26
CA GLN A 137 30.71 -25.53 -5.76
C GLN A 137 31.33 -26.94 -5.62
N THR A 138 31.00 -27.67 -4.56
CA THR A 138 31.42 -29.06 -4.36
C THR A 138 30.84 -29.99 -5.43
N TYR A 139 29.57 -29.82 -5.80
CA TYR A 139 28.94 -30.60 -6.87
C TYR A 139 29.38 -30.16 -8.28
N ARG A 140 29.56 -28.86 -8.53
CA ARG A 140 30.15 -28.34 -9.79
C ARG A 140 31.54 -28.95 -10.04
N THR A 141 32.38 -29.03 -9.01
CA THR A 141 33.68 -29.71 -9.08
C THR A 141 33.53 -31.21 -9.35
N LEU A 142 32.55 -31.87 -8.74
CA LEU A 142 32.30 -33.29 -8.94
C LEU A 142 31.86 -33.64 -10.38
N VAL A 143 31.00 -32.83 -11.01
CA VAL A 143 30.58 -33.06 -12.41
C VAL A 143 31.63 -32.62 -13.42
N ALA A 144 32.55 -31.71 -13.07
CA ALA A 144 33.72 -31.39 -13.88
C ALA A 144 34.73 -32.56 -13.91
N ASP A 145 35.04 -33.16 -12.75
CA ASP A 145 35.89 -34.34 -12.63
C ASP A 145 35.25 -35.60 -13.25
N GLN A 146 33.92 -35.76 -13.07
CA GLN A 146 33.18 -36.93 -13.51
C GLN A 146 31.82 -36.53 -14.12
N PRO A 147 31.78 -36.17 -15.43
CA PRO A 147 30.56 -35.71 -16.09
C PRO A 147 29.37 -36.68 -16.05
N SER A 148 29.60 -37.98 -15.86
CA SER A 148 28.54 -39.00 -15.77
C SER A 148 27.88 -39.12 -14.38
N TYR A 149 28.28 -38.33 -13.37
CA TYR A 149 27.78 -38.44 -11.99
C TYR A 149 26.38 -37.80 -11.83
N SER A 150 25.35 -38.47 -12.38
CA SER A 150 23.95 -38.01 -12.43
C SER A 150 23.42 -37.44 -11.11
N ALA A 151 23.70 -38.10 -9.97
CA ALA A 151 23.23 -37.66 -8.66
C ALA A 151 23.74 -36.27 -8.23
N ALA A 152 24.91 -35.83 -8.73
CA ALA A 152 25.42 -34.49 -8.46
C ALA A 152 24.68 -33.43 -9.27
N TYR A 153 24.35 -33.72 -10.55
CA TYR A 153 23.44 -32.87 -11.32
C TYR A 153 22.04 -32.79 -10.68
N GLN A 154 21.52 -33.89 -10.14
CA GLN A 154 20.24 -33.85 -9.42
C GLN A 154 20.31 -32.91 -8.21
N GLN A 155 21.39 -32.94 -7.42
CA GLN A 155 21.54 -32.01 -6.28
C GLN A 155 21.83 -30.56 -6.70
N LEU A 156 22.54 -30.33 -7.81
CA LEU A 156 22.65 -29.00 -8.42
C LEU A 156 21.28 -28.45 -8.82
N GLY A 157 20.45 -29.28 -9.47
CA GLY A 157 19.07 -28.93 -9.81
C GLY A 157 18.22 -28.60 -8.57
N ASN A 158 18.33 -29.42 -7.51
CA ASN A 158 17.64 -29.18 -6.24
C ASN A 158 18.04 -27.84 -5.60
N ILE A 159 19.34 -27.51 -5.58
CA ILE A 159 19.84 -26.23 -5.05
C ILE A 159 19.33 -25.05 -5.88
N GLN A 160 19.42 -25.14 -7.21
CA GLN A 160 18.92 -24.08 -8.10
C GLN A 160 17.40 -23.90 -7.98
N GLN A 161 16.63 -24.98 -7.78
CA GLN A 161 15.19 -24.92 -7.50
C GLN A 161 14.89 -24.27 -6.15
N GLN A 162 15.67 -24.56 -5.10
CA GLN A 162 15.58 -23.91 -3.78
C GLN A 162 15.91 -22.40 -3.88
N GLN A 163 16.84 -22.02 -4.76
CA GLN A 163 17.17 -20.63 -5.10
C GLN A 163 16.18 -19.98 -6.11
N GLN A 164 15.11 -20.68 -6.50
CA GLN A 164 14.12 -20.26 -7.50
C GLN A 164 14.70 -19.99 -8.92
N GLN A 165 15.89 -20.50 -9.21
CA GLN A 165 16.56 -20.41 -10.52
C GLN A 165 16.10 -21.55 -11.45
N PHE A 166 14.82 -21.55 -11.80
CA PHE A 166 14.16 -22.70 -12.43
C PHE A 166 14.77 -23.12 -13.79
N LEU A 167 15.30 -22.18 -14.60
CA LEU A 167 15.99 -22.54 -15.85
C LEU A 167 17.29 -23.33 -15.61
N SER A 168 18.09 -22.92 -14.62
CA SER A 168 19.28 -23.64 -14.18
C SER A 168 18.92 -25.01 -13.61
N ALA A 169 17.81 -25.09 -12.86
CA ALA A 169 17.29 -26.35 -12.34
C ALA A 169 16.86 -27.30 -13.48
N ILE A 170 16.10 -26.82 -14.47
CA ILE A 170 15.71 -27.57 -15.68
C ILE A 170 16.94 -28.12 -16.39
N HIS A 171 17.95 -27.27 -16.63
CA HIS A 171 19.20 -27.68 -17.28
C HIS A 171 19.91 -28.82 -16.51
N TYR A 172 20.09 -28.68 -15.19
CA TYR A 172 20.75 -29.71 -14.39
C TYR A 172 19.93 -30.99 -14.26
N TYR A 173 18.60 -30.93 -14.15
CA TYR A 173 17.76 -32.13 -14.17
C TYR A 173 17.80 -32.85 -15.53
N GLN A 174 17.84 -32.10 -16.64
CA GLN A 174 18.05 -32.68 -17.97
C GLN A 174 19.41 -33.38 -18.09
N GLN A 175 20.49 -32.79 -17.57
CA GLN A 175 21.80 -33.45 -17.50
C GLN A 175 21.79 -34.71 -16.61
N ALA A 176 21.11 -34.67 -15.46
CA ALA A 176 20.94 -35.84 -14.60
C ALA A 176 20.22 -36.98 -15.34
N LEU A 177 19.11 -36.67 -16.03
CA LEU A 177 18.30 -37.64 -16.78
C LEU A 177 18.98 -38.15 -18.06
N GLN A 178 19.83 -37.36 -18.71
CA GLN A 178 20.67 -37.80 -19.84
C GLN A 178 21.59 -38.96 -19.45
N HIS A 179 22.05 -39.00 -18.19
CA HIS A 179 22.89 -40.09 -17.66
C HIS A 179 22.09 -41.19 -16.94
N GLN A 180 20.95 -40.86 -16.32
CA GLN A 180 20.12 -41.83 -15.60
C GLN A 180 18.60 -41.54 -15.77
N PRO A 181 17.98 -41.96 -16.90
CA PRO A 181 16.61 -41.57 -17.25
C PRO A 181 15.50 -42.28 -16.46
N GLN A 182 15.83 -43.23 -15.58
CA GLN A 182 14.89 -44.08 -14.84
C GLN A 182 14.72 -43.64 -13.37
N VAL A 183 14.72 -42.33 -13.09
CA VAL A 183 14.59 -41.77 -11.74
C VAL A 183 13.33 -40.90 -11.64
N ALA A 184 12.27 -41.44 -11.01
CA ALA A 184 10.97 -40.77 -10.89
C ALA A 184 11.07 -39.39 -10.20
N ALA A 185 11.88 -39.28 -9.14
CA ALA A 185 12.10 -38.02 -8.42
C ALA A 185 12.68 -36.91 -9.30
N THR A 186 13.65 -37.22 -10.16
CA THR A 186 14.25 -36.23 -11.06
C THR A 186 13.28 -35.78 -12.14
N TRP A 187 12.42 -36.66 -12.65
CA TRP A 187 11.33 -36.29 -13.56
C TRP A 187 10.28 -35.40 -12.88
N CYS A 188 9.91 -35.69 -11.63
CA CYS A 188 8.98 -34.86 -10.85
C CYS A 188 9.56 -33.47 -10.56
N ASN A 189 10.81 -33.36 -10.14
CA ASN A 189 11.45 -32.06 -9.89
C ASN A 189 11.61 -31.24 -11.18
N LEU A 190 11.95 -31.88 -12.30
CA LEU A 190 11.94 -31.25 -13.63
C LEU A 190 10.54 -30.73 -14.01
N ALA A 191 9.49 -31.50 -13.73
CA ALA A 191 8.11 -31.11 -13.98
C ALA A 191 7.67 -29.90 -13.14
N VAL A 192 8.02 -29.87 -11.85
CA VAL A 192 7.80 -28.71 -10.96
C VAL A 192 8.55 -27.48 -11.48
N ALA A 193 9.78 -27.63 -11.98
CA ALA A 193 10.54 -26.51 -12.53
C ALA A 193 9.92 -25.95 -13.83
N PHE A 194 9.43 -26.82 -14.73
CA PHE A 194 8.62 -26.40 -15.90
C PHE A 194 7.32 -25.71 -15.48
N GLN A 195 6.59 -26.26 -14.51
CA GLN A 195 5.33 -25.71 -13.99
C GLN A 195 5.51 -24.30 -13.38
N ALA A 196 6.66 -24.05 -12.76
CA ALA A 196 7.04 -22.78 -12.15
C ALA A 196 7.41 -21.68 -13.16
N ILE A 197 7.91 -22.05 -14.37
CA ILE A 197 8.13 -21.10 -15.47
C ILE A 197 6.92 -20.95 -16.41
N GLY A 198 5.84 -21.71 -16.17
CA GLY A 198 4.61 -21.67 -16.97
C GLY A 198 4.62 -22.58 -18.21
N ASP A 199 5.61 -23.46 -18.38
CA ASP A 199 5.59 -24.49 -19.43
C ASP A 199 4.74 -25.68 -18.98
N ILE A 200 3.44 -25.57 -19.23
CA ILE A 200 2.44 -26.56 -18.79
C ILE A 200 2.58 -27.87 -19.57
N SER A 201 3.05 -27.81 -20.83
CA SER A 201 3.19 -28.97 -21.70
C SER A 201 4.35 -29.88 -21.27
N GLN A 202 5.54 -29.30 -21.07
CA GLN A 202 6.70 -30.06 -20.59
C GLN A 202 6.50 -30.53 -19.15
N ALA A 203 5.85 -29.73 -18.30
CA ALA A 203 5.47 -30.14 -16.95
C ALA A 203 4.54 -31.37 -16.97
N GLN A 204 3.49 -31.37 -17.80
CA GLN A 204 2.59 -32.52 -17.94
C GLN A 204 3.34 -33.79 -18.36
N THR A 205 4.19 -33.68 -19.39
CA THR A 205 4.99 -34.80 -19.91
C THR A 205 5.94 -35.35 -18.85
N ALA A 206 6.60 -34.47 -18.08
CA ALA A 206 7.54 -34.88 -17.04
C ALA A 206 6.85 -35.49 -15.80
N PHE A 207 5.69 -34.98 -15.35
CA PHE A 207 4.91 -35.64 -14.28
C PHE A 207 4.37 -36.99 -14.73
N GLN A 208 3.82 -37.10 -15.94
CA GLN A 208 3.39 -38.39 -16.51
C GLN A 208 4.56 -39.37 -16.60
N ARG A 209 5.77 -38.91 -16.95
CA ARG A 209 6.96 -39.76 -16.98
C ARG A 209 7.41 -40.19 -15.58
N ALA A 210 7.26 -39.36 -14.55
CA ALA A 210 7.50 -39.76 -13.16
C ALA A 210 6.52 -40.87 -12.72
N LEU A 211 5.24 -40.74 -13.04
CA LEU A 211 4.19 -41.73 -12.69
C LEU A 211 4.31 -43.04 -13.49
N GLN A 212 4.84 -43.02 -14.71
CA GLN A 212 5.22 -44.24 -15.45
C GLN A 212 6.34 -45.04 -14.77
N LEU A 213 7.15 -44.40 -13.92
CA LEU A 213 8.27 -45.03 -13.20
C LEU A 213 7.90 -45.41 -11.77
N ASN A 214 7.01 -44.65 -11.13
CA ASN A 214 6.40 -44.96 -9.85
C ASN A 214 4.95 -44.45 -9.82
N PRO A 215 3.93 -45.32 -10.04
CA PRO A 215 2.52 -44.92 -10.05
C PRO A 215 2.05 -44.31 -8.72
N ASP A 216 2.63 -44.76 -7.61
CA ASP A 216 2.24 -44.35 -6.24
C ASP A 216 3.02 -43.10 -5.76
N TYR A 217 3.55 -42.28 -6.68
CA TYR A 217 4.37 -41.13 -6.33
C TYR A 217 3.53 -39.89 -6.02
N VAL A 218 3.22 -39.71 -4.72
CA VAL A 218 2.35 -38.67 -4.13
C VAL A 218 2.63 -37.27 -4.69
N GLU A 219 3.89 -36.84 -4.73
CA GLU A 219 4.27 -35.51 -5.22
C GLU A 219 3.96 -35.33 -6.72
N ALA A 220 4.15 -36.37 -7.53
CA ALA A 220 3.86 -36.35 -8.96
C ALA A 220 2.36 -36.47 -9.27
N LEU A 221 1.59 -37.20 -8.45
CA LEU A 221 0.12 -37.20 -8.52
C LEU A 221 -0.44 -35.80 -8.25
N ASN A 222 -0.01 -35.17 -7.14
CA ASN A 222 -0.37 -33.79 -6.82
C ASN A 222 0.07 -32.80 -7.91
N GLY A 223 1.29 -32.93 -8.42
CA GLY A 223 1.81 -32.09 -9.49
C GLY A 223 0.99 -32.19 -10.78
N LEU A 224 0.65 -33.41 -11.21
CA LEU A 224 -0.20 -33.64 -12.37
C LEU A 224 -1.65 -33.15 -12.15
N GLY A 225 -2.19 -33.26 -10.93
CA GLY A 225 -3.45 -32.64 -10.55
C GLY A 225 -3.46 -31.12 -10.76
N ALA A 226 -2.40 -30.45 -10.31
CA ALA A 226 -2.22 -29.00 -10.49
C ALA A 226 -1.92 -28.59 -11.95
N ILE A 227 -1.54 -29.51 -12.82
CA ILE A 227 -1.49 -29.30 -14.28
C ILE A 227 -2.89 -29.42 -14.89
N TYR A 228 -3.67 -30.44 -14.55
CA TYR A 228 -5.06 -30.55 -15.00
C TYR A 228 -5.91 -29.36 -14.53
N GLU A 229 -5.66 -28.85 -13.32
CA GLU A 229 -6.31 -27.66 -12.81
C GLU A 229 -6.00 -26.39 -13.64
N LYS A 230 -4.74 -26.21 -14.06
CA LYS A 230 -4.34 -25.13 -14.99
C LYS A 230 -4.92 -25.31 -16.40
N GLN A 231 -5.34 -26.52 -16.76
CA GLN A 231 -6.02 -26.86 -18.01
C GLN A 231 -7.57 -26.80 -17.89
N GLU A 232 -8.09 -26.30 -16.76
CA GLU A 232 -9.53 -26.25 -16.41
C GLU A 232 -10.21 -27.64 -16.29
N LEU A 233 -9.44 -28.73 -16.33
CA LEU A 233 -9.88 -30.13 -16.27
C LEU A 233 -10.13 -30.59 -14.80
N ALA A 234 -11.00 -29.87 -14.11
CA ALA A 234 -11.14 -29.91 -12.66
C ALA A 234 -11.48 -31.31 -12.08
N THR A 235 -12.28 -32.12 -12.76
CA THR A 235 -12.58 -33.50 -12.35
C THR A 235 -11.33 -34.37 -12.31
N GLN A 236 -10.43 -34.22 -13.29
CA GLN A 236 -9.16 -34.97 -13.35
C GLN A 236 -8.19 -34.47 -12.27
N ALA A 237 -8.16 -33.16 -12.00
CA ALA A 237 -7.38 -32.59 -10.91
C ALA A 237 -7.80 -33.15 -9.54
N ILE A 238 -9.11 -33.12 -9.23
CA ILE A 238 -9.66 -33.68 -7.99
C ILE A 238 -9.34 -35.17 -7.84
N GLN A 239 -9.47 -35.96 -8.91
CA GLN A 239 -9.12 -37.38 -8.89
C GLN A 239 -7.64 -37.60 -8.50
N HIS A 240 -6.71 -36.82 -9.05
CA HIS A 240 -5.29 -36.97 -8.77
C HIS A 240 -4.93 -36.48 -7.35
N TYR A 241 -5.57 -35.41 -6.85
CA TYR A 241 -5.43 -34.99 -5.45
C TYR A 241 -5.98 -36.07 -4.50
N GLN A 242 -7.12 -36.67 -4.80
CA GLN A 242 -7.69 -37.77 -4.01
C GLN A 242 -6.83 -39.03 -4.04
N GLN A 243 -6.19 -39.36 -5.17
CA GLN A 243 -5.22 -40.46 -5.26
C GLN A 243 -3.97 -40.20 -4.40
N ALA A 244 -3.41 -38.98 -4.44
CA ALA A 244 -2.31 -38.59 -3.56
C ALA A 244 -2.68 -38.72 -2.07
N LEU A 245 -3.89 -38.29 -1.70
CA LEU A 245 -4.40 -38.35 -0.32
C LEU A 245 -4.82 -39.75 0.13
N ALA A 246 -5.16 -40.67 -0.79
CA ALA A 246 -5.39 -42.07 -0.46
C ALA A 246 -4.09 -42.81 -0.10
N LEU A 247 -2.95 -42.34 -0.64
CA LEU A 247 -1.61 -42.84 -0.30
C LEU A 247 -1.03 -42.15 0.94
N GLN A 248 -1.23 -40.83 1.06
CA GLN A 248 -0.80 -40.03 2.21
C GLN A 248 -1.88 -39.02 2.66
N PRO A 249 -2.74 -39.37 3.63
CA PRO A 249 -3.87 -38.53 4.05
C PRO A 249 -3.52 -37.19 4.70
N ASP A 250 -2.28 -36.99 5.15
CA ASP A 250 -1.79 -35.76 5.78
C ASP A 250 -0.95 -34.87 4.83
N TYR A 251 -0.90 -35.20 3.54
CA TYR A 251 -0.10 -34.47 2.55
C TYR A 251 -0.68 -33.08 2.24
N ILE A 252 -0.27 -32.09 3.05
CA ILE A 252 -0.73 -30.70 3.04
C ILE A 252 -0.81 -30.07 1.63
N PRO A 253 0.14 -30.27 0.68
CA PRO A 253 0.02 -29.67 -0.65
C PRO A 253 -1.20 -30.17 -1.44
N ALA A 254 -1.53 -31.48 -1.36
CA ALA A 254 -2.72 -32.01 -2.02
C ALA A 254 -4.01 -31.62 -1.29
N LEU A 255 -4.00 -31.53 0.05
CA LEU A 255 -5.14 -30.96 0.80
C LEU A 255 -5.38 -29.50 0.40
N THR A 256 -4.33 -28.69 0.31
CA THR A 256 -4.42 -27.26 -0.03
C THR A 256 -4.97 -27.08 -1.45
N ASN A 257 -4.43 -27.82 -2.42
CA ASN A 257 -4.91 -27.77 -3.80
C ASN A 257 -6.35 -28.30 -3.93
N LEU A 258 -6.71 -29.39 -3.24
CA LEU A 258 -8.07 -29.92 -3.20
C LEU A 258 -9.06 -28.90 -2.62
N GLY A 259 -8.73 -28.27 -1.49
CA GLY A 259 -9.56 -27.21 -0.89
C GLY A 259 -9.71 -25.99 -1.82
N ASN A 260 -8.62 -25.59 -2.50
CA ASN A 260 -8.64 -24.48 -3.45
C ASN A 260 -9.50 -24.75 -4.70
N ILE A 261 -9.47 -25.97 -5.25
CA ILE A 261 -10.30 -26.31 -6.40
C ILE A 261 -11.77 -26.55 -5.98
N GLN A 262 -12.02 -27.13 -4.79
CA GLN A 262 -13.37 -27.20 -4.20
C GLN A 262 -13.95 -25.79 -4.00
N LEU A 263 -13.17 -24.85 -3.45
CA LEU A 263 -13.57 -23.44 -3.29
C LEU A 263 -13.90 -22.77 -4.63
N ARG A 264 -13.12 -23.05 -5.69
CA ARG A 264 -13.37 -22.54 -7.06
C ARG A 264 -14.61 -23.16 -7.71
N LEU A 265 -14.86 -24.44 -7.48
CA LEU A 265 -16.06 -25.16 -7.93
C LEU A 265 -17.27 -24.93 -7.02
N GLU A 266 -17.15 -24.04 -6.03
CA GLU A 266 -18.22 -23.69 -5.09
C GLU A 266 -18.71 -24.85 -4.20
N GLN A 267 -17.88 -25.89 -4.07
CA GLN A 267 -18.02 -27.05 -3.16
C GLN A 267 -17.64 -26.64 -1.74
N PHE A 268 -18.44 -25.73 -1.17
CA PHE A 268 -18.15 -25.02 0.06
C PHE A 268 -18.10 -25.90 1.33
N PRO A 269 -19.02 -26.86 1.56
CA PRO A 269 -18.91 -27.78 2.71
C PRO A 269 -17.63 -28.61 2.68
N GLU A 270 -17.24 -29.08 1.49
CA GLU A 270 -16.03 -29.87 1.25
C GLU A 270 -14.77 -29.02 1.47
N ALA A 271 -14.70 -27.83 0.85
CA ALA A 271 -13.59 -26.90 1.05
C ALA A 271 -13.42 -26.53 2.54
N ALA A 272 -14.52 -26.26 3.25
CA ALA A 272 -14.50 -25.98 4.69
C ALA A 272 -13.97 -27.17 5.51
N ALA A 273 -14.31 -28.41 5.14
CA ALA A 273 -13.79 -29.61 5.79
C ALA A 273 -12.28 -29.79 5.52
N THR A 274 -11.85 -29.63 4.27
CA THR A 274 -10.44 -29.77 3.86
C THR A 274 -9.56 -28.69 4.49
N TYR A 275 -9.98 -27.42 4.50
CA TYR A 275 -9.25 -26.36 5.21
C TYR A 275 -9.20 -26.59 6.73
N ARG A 276 -10.29 -27.09 7.34
CA ARG A 276 -10.31 -27.45 8.77
C ARG A 276 -9.31 -28.56 9.10
N GLN A 277 -9.17 -29.58 8.23
CA GLN A 277 -8.16 -30.63 8.38
C GLN A 277 -6.73 -30.06 8.35
N ILE A 278 -6.43 -29.16 7.42
CA ILE A 278 -5.11 -28.51 7.36
C ILE A 278 -4.86 -27.66 8.60
N LEU A 279 -5.84 -26.88 9.07
CA LEU A 279 -5.70 -26.05 10.27
C LEU A 279 -5.67 -26.85 11.59
N GLN A 280 -6.05 -28.13 11.58
CA GLN A 280 -5.80 -29.05 12.69
C GLN A 280 -4.34 -29.56 12.70
N LEU A 281 -3.76 -29.80 11.52
CA LEU A 281 -2.36 -30.23 11.37
C LEU A 281 -1.37 -29.07 11.54
N GLN A 282 -1.73 -27.88 11.05
CA GLN A 282 -0.92 -26.66 11.06
C GLN A 282 -1.80 -25.42 11.33
N PRO A 283 -2.06 -25.07 12.62
CA PRO A 283 -2.97 -23.98 12.98
C PRO A 283 -2.65 -22.59 12.42
N ASN A 284 -1.38 -22.34 12.06
CA ASN A 284 -0.90 -21.06 11.54
C ASN A 284 -0.52 -21.13 10.04
N HIS A 285 -1.12 -22.06 9.27
CA HIS A 285 -0.90 -22.16 7.82
C HIS A 285 -1.53 -20.96 7.09
N LEU A 286 -0.76 -19.88 6.92
CA LEU A 286 -1.27 -18.56 6.51
C LEU A 286 -2.12 -18.57 5.22
N GLN A 287 -1.68 -19.30 4.17
CA GLN A 287 -2.46 -19.41 2.93
C GLN A 287 -3.84 -20.07 3.12
N VAL A 288 -3.99 -20.98 4.09
CA VAL A 288 -5.28 -21.64 4.35
C VAL A 288 -6.16 -20.80 5.25
N LEU A 289 -5.59 -20.02 6.17
CA LEU A 289 -6.34 -18.96 6.88
C LEU A 289 -6.91 -17.94 5.88
N ASP A 290 -6.09 -17.48 4.93
CA ASP A 290 -6.47 -16.58 3.83
C ASP A 290 -7.63 -17.14 2.96
N GLN A 291 -7.52 -18.37 2.44
CA GLN A 291 -8.62 -18.95 1.67
C GLN A 291 -9.84 -19.35 2.53
N SER A 292 -9.68 -19.62 3.83
CA SER A 292 -10.80 -19.83 4.75
C SER A 292 -11.58 -18.54 5.00
N LEU A 293 -10.91 -17.40 5.14
CA LEU A 293 -11.57 -16.09 5.27
C LEU A 293 -12.36 -15.73 4.00
N LYS A 294 -11.79 -15.99 2.82
CA LYS A 294 -12.49 -15.87 1.54
C LYS A 294 -13.73 -16.75 1.46
N LEU A 295 -13.66 -17.98 1.95
CA LEU A 295 -14.80 -18.91 2.03
C LEU A 295 -15.89 -18.36 2.96
N MET A 296 -15.54 -17.92 4.18
CA MET A 296 -16.47 -17.31 5.15
C MET A 296 -17.19 -16.08 4.59
N LEU A 297 -16.48 -15.21 3.87
CA LEU A 297 -17.08 -14.04 3.22
C LEU A 297 -18.02 -14.44 2.07
N ALA A 298 -17.65 -15.42 1.25
CA ALA A 298 -18.49 -15.87 0.13
C ALA A 298 -19.76 -16.63 0.58
N THR A 299 -19.69 -17.38 1.69
CA THR A 299 -20.81 -18.11 2.30
C THR A 299 -21.70 -17.24 3.18
N GLY A 300 -21.22 -16.10 3.70
CA GLY A 300 -21.90 -15.38 4.78
C GLY A 300 -21.89 -16.13 6.13
N ASP A 301 -21.14 -17.24 6.23
CA ASP A 301 -20.85 -17.91 7.50
C ASP A 301 -19.58 -17.29 8.09
N TRP A 302 -19.77 -16.25 8.91
CA TRP A 302 -18.68 -15.51 9.54
C TRP A 302 -18.17 -16.16 10.85
N THR A 303 -18.49 -17.43 11.09
CA THR A 303 -18.07 -18.17 12.29
C THR A 303 -16.54 -18.21 12.42
N ASN A 304 -16.00 -17.61 13.48
CA ASN A 304 -14.56 -17.44 13.74
C ASN A 304 -13.78 -16.58 12.71
N LEU A 305 -14.47 -15.72 11.93
CA LEU A 305 -13.83 -14.83 10.96
C LEU A 305 -12.82 -13.88 11.64
N ALA A 306 -13.18 -13.28 12.77
CA ALA A 306 -12.30 -12.36 13.50
C ALA A 306 -11.04 -13.04 14.07
N ASP A 307 -11.16 -14.23 14.67
CA ASP A 307 -10.02 -15.03 15.14
C ASP A 307 -9.09 -15.44 13.99
N SER A 308 -9.68 -15.93 12.90
CA SER A 308 -8.95 -16.37 11.71
C SER A 308 -8.19 -15.20 11.05
N PHE A 309 -8.79 -14.00 11.03
CA PHE A 309 -8.11 -12.79 10.57
C PHE A 309 -7.00 -12.34 11.52
N ALA A 310 -7.24 -12.30 12.84
CA ALA A 310 -6.22 -11.92 13.81
C ALA A 310 -4.98 -12.84 13.73
N ARG A 311 -5.19 -14.14 13.57
CA ARG A 311 -4.11 -15.14 13.36
C ARG A 311 -3.40 -14.97 12.02
N LEU A 312 -4.13 -14.65 10.95
CA LEU A 312 -3.53 -14.32 9.64
C LEU A 312 -2.67 -13.06 9.72
N GLN A 313 -3.17 -12.00 10.34
CA GLN A 313 -2.48 -10.72 10.50
C GLN A 313 -1.25 -10.85 11.40
N GLN A 314 -1.35 -11.53 12.54
CA GLN A 314 -0.20 -11.82 13.42
C GLN A 314 0.86 -12.64 12.68
N GLY A 315 0.45 -13.69 11.97
CA GLY A 315 1.35 -14.52 11.18
C GLY A 315 2.02 -13.76 10.04
N PHE A 316 1.31 -12.85 9.38
CA PHE A 316 1.87 -11.93 8.40
C PHE A 316 2.87 -10.96 9.02
N GLN A 317 2.57 -10.37 10.18
CA GLN A 317 3.45 -9.42 10.86
C GLN A 317 4.73 -10.08 11.43
N THR A 318 4.67 -11.37 11.77
CA THR A 318 5.81 -12.15 12.29
C THR A 318 6.55 -12.97 11.23
N ARG A 319 6.15 -12.88 9.95
CA ARG A 319 6.69 -13.72 8.86
C ARG A 319 8.19 -13.52 8.64
N SER A 320 8.89 -14.63 8.39
CA SER A 320 10.30 -14.64 8.05
C SER A 320 10.51 -14.48 6.54
N ARG A 321 11.77 -14.28 6.13
CA ARG A 321 12.15 -14.26 4.70
C ARG A 321 11.95 -15.61 3.99
N ALA A 322 11.78 -16.71 4.74
CA ALA A 322 11.49 -18.04 4.17
C ALA A 322 10.01 -18.21 3.79
N ASP A 323 9.10 -17.57 4.53
CA ASP A 323 7.66 -17.60 4.27
C ASP A 323 7.27 -16.91 2.96
N LEU A 324 8.17 -16.06 2.43
CA LEU A 324 8.11 -15.44 1.10
C LEU A 324 8.24 -16.42 -0.08
N THR A 325 8.20 -17.72 0.16
CA THR A 325 7.97 -18.75 -0.86
C THR A 325 6.48 -19.03 -1.11
N ALA A 326 5.62 -18.66 -0.16
CA ALA A 326 4.18 -18.92 -0.16
C ALA A 326 3.36 -17.65 0.24
N PRO A 327 3.51 -16.53 -0.51
CA PRO A 327 2.88 -15.26 -0.16
C PRO A 327 1.34 -15.32 -0.11
N LEU A 328 0.74 -14.37 0.61
CA LEU A 328 -0.71 -14.19 0.69
C LEU A 328 -1.29 -13.67 -0.62
N SER A 329 -2.59 -13.89 -0.86
CA SER A 329 -3.28 -13.37 -2.03
C SER A 329 -3.49 -11.85 -1.93
N PRO A 330 -2.93 -11.03 -2.83
CA PRO A 330 -3.16 -9.58 -2.83
C PRO A 330 -4.63 -9.24 -3.10
N LEU A 331 -5.35 -10.06 -3.88
CA LEU A 331 -6.78 -9.90 -4.12
C LEU A 331 -7.62 -10.15 -2.87
N ASN A 332 -7.35 -11.22 -2.12
CA ASN A 332 -8.10 -11.49 -0.89
C ASN A 332 -7.90 -10.38 0.15
N SER A 333 -6.70 -9.79 0.22
CA SER A 333 -6.39 -8.69 1.14
C SER A 333 -7.28 -7.45 0.96
N LEU A 334 -7.89 -7.27 -0.21
CA LEU A 334 -8.80 -6.16 -0.51
C LEU A 334 -10.20 -6.30 0.15
N PHE A 335 -10.57 -7.50 0.61
CA PHE A 335 -11.87 -7.76 1.26
C PHE A 335 -11.76 -7.81 2.79
N LEU A 336 -10.58 -7.54 3.35
CA LEU A 336 -10.23 -7.73 4.75
C LEU A 336 -9.71 -6.41 5.36
N PRO A 337 -9.77 -6.25 6.70
CA PRO A 337 -9.33 -5.03 7.41
C PRO A 337 -7.79 -4.88 7.50
N PHE A 338 -7.08 -5.10 6.40
CA PHE A 338 -5.68 -4.70 6.25
C PHE A 338 -5.57 -3.20 5.94
N SER A 339 -4.55 -2.56 6.51
CA SER A 339 -4.16 -1.20 6.11
C SER A 339 -3.60 -1.18 4.67
N ALA A 340 -3.62 -0.02 4.01
CA ALA A 340 -3.06 0.10 2.65
C ALA A 340 -1.56 -0.21 2.60
N SER A 341 -0.81 0.04 3.68
CA SER A 341 0.59 -0.37 3.83
C SER A 341 0.76 -1.89 3.98
N GLU A 342 -0.15 -2.60 4.67
CA GLU A 342 -0.16 -4.06 4.69
C GLU A 342 -0.54 -4.65 3.33
N GLN A 343 -1.54 -4.09 2.64
CA GLN A 343 -1.91 -4.48 1.27
C GLN A 343 -0.74 -4.28 0.28
N GLN A 344 -0.04 -3.14 0.36
CA GLN A 344 1.18 -2.88 -0.41
C GLN A 344 2.28 -3.91 -0.12
N ALA A 345 2.51 -4.26 1.14
CA ALA A 345 3.51 -5.25 1.53
C ALA A 345 3.14 -6.68 1.08
N ILE A 346 1.85 -7.05 1.11
CA ILE A 346 1.36 -8.32 0.54
C ILE A 346 1.61 -8.37 -0.97
N ALA A 347 1.29 -7.28 -1.70
CA ALA A 347 1.55 -7.18 -3.13
C ALA A 347 3.06 -7.24 -3.44
N GLN A 348 3.91 -6.56 -2.67
CA GLN A 348 5.37 -6.60 -2.80
C GLN A 348 5.94 -8.03 -2.60
N ASP A 349 5.48 -8.76 -1.59
CA ASP A 349 5.92 -10.15 -1.37
C ASP A 349 5.51 -11.08 -2.52
N TYR A 350 4.31 -10.86 -3.08
CA TYR A 350 3.78 -11.62 -4.21
C TYR A 350 4.54 -11.30 -5.51
N ALA A 351 4.76 -10.02 -5.81
CA ALA A 351 5.57 -9.57 -6.94
C ALA A 351 7.02 -10.06 -6.83
N ALA A 352 7.65 -9.96 -5.66
CA ALA A 352 9.01 -10.43 -5.43
C ALA A 352 9.15 -11.96 -5.58
N ALA A 353 8.09 -12.75 -5.36
CA ALA A 353 8.06 -14.16 -5.73
C ALA A 353 8.05 -14.34 -7.26
N ILE A 354 7.20 -13.62 -7.99
CA ILE A 354 7.13 -13.67 -9.46
C ILE A 354 8.46 -13.24 -10.10
N GLU A 355 9.04 -12.11 -9.67
CA GLU A 355 10.32 -11.59 -10.15
C GLU A 355 11.44 -12.65 -10.00
N ARG A 356 11.50 -13.34 -8.85
CA ARG A 356 12.47 -14.44 -8.64
C ARG A 356 12.24 -15.63 -9.59
N ARG A 357 10.98 -16.04 -9.83
CA ARG A 357 10.66 -17.11 -10.81
C ARG A 357 11.08 -16.73 -12.23
N MET A 358 10.85 -15.48 -12.62
CA MET A 358 10.98 -15.01 -14.01
C MET A 358 12.38 -14.49 -14.36
N ALA A 359 13.23 -14.16 -13.40
CA ALA A 359 14.54 -13.51 -13.62
C ALA A 359 15.41 -14.17 -14.70
N GLY A 360 15.51 -15.50 -14.72
CA GLY A 360 16.29 -16.22 -15.75
C GLY A 360 15.69 -16.09 -17.17
N LEU A 361 14.37 -16.08 -17.29
CA LEU A 361 13.67 -15.90 -18.57
C LEU A 361 13.74 -14.45 -19.05
N GLN A 362 13.61 -13.49 -18.14
CA GLN A 362 13.80 -12.07 -18.41
C GLN A 362 15.21 -11.81 -18.96
N GLN A 363 16.25 -12.42 -18.36
CA GLN A 363 17.63 -12.34 -18.87
C GLN A 363 17.78 -12.96 -20.26
N GLN A 364 17.11 -14.09 -20.56
CA GLN A 364 17.15 -14.69 -21.90
C GLN A 364 16.45 -13.84 -22.96
N LEU A 365 15.27 -13.27 -22.66
CA LEU A 365 14.56 -12.36 -23.57
C LEU A 365 15.36 -11.06 -23.78
N ALA A 366 15.89 -10.47 -22.72
CA ALA A 366 16.75 -9.28 -22.79
C ALA A 366 18.09 -9.55 -23.49
N ALA A 367 18.57 -10.80 -23.54
CA ALA A 367 19.73 -11.18 -24.36
C ALA A 367 19.35 -11.33 -25.84
N ALA A 368 18.21 -11.96 -26.15
CA ALA A 368 17.71 -12.10 -27.52
C ALA A 368 17.35 -10.75 -28.16
N GLY A 369 16.87 -9.78 -27.37
CA GLY A 369 16.61 -8.41 -27.82
C GLY A 369 17.85 -7.51 -27.95
N ARG A 370 19.08 -7.98 -27.66
CA ARG A 370 20.24 -7.05 -27.68
C ARG A 370 20.59 -6.50 -29.05
N ASP A 371 20.32 -7.26 -30.12
CA ASP A 371 20.50 -6.80 -31.50
C ASP A 371 19.46 -5.72 -31.90
N THR A 372 18.34 -5.56 -31.18
CA THR A 372 17.32 -4.55 -31.53
C THR A 372 17.56 -3.18 -30.90
N ASN A 373 18.42 -3.03 -29.88
CA ASN A 373 18.61 -1.74 -29.19
C ASN A 373 18.99 -0.57 -30.13
N GLN A 374 19.71 -0.83 -31.23
CA GLN A 374 19.99 0.19 -32.25
C GLN A 374 18.82 0.47 -33.20
N SER A 375 17.92 -0.49 -33.43
CA SER A 375 16.67 -0.25 -34.14
C SER A 375 15.63 0.42 -33.24
N ASP A 376 15.58 0.13 -31.95
CA ASP A 376 14.59 0.69 -31.03
C ASP A 376 14.81 2.18 -30.80
N GLN A 377 16.05 2.63 -30.59
CA GLN A 377 16.37 4.07 -30.55
C GLN A 377 16.02 4.80 -31.86
N ARG A 378 16.15 4.13 -33.02
CA ARG A 378 15.72 4.69 -34.31
C ARG A 378 14.20 4.71 -34.46
N ARG A 379 13.52 3.62 -34.06
CA ARG A 379 12.06 3.45 -34.11
C ARG A 379 11.34 4.46 -33.21
N ILE A 380 11.87 4.70 -32.01
CA ILE A 380 11.42 5.76 -31.08
C ILE A 380 11.42 7.16 -31.72
N SER A 381 12.28 7.40 -32.72
CA SER A 381 12.32 8.66 -33.49
C SER A 381 11.51 8.66 -34.80
N GLN A 382 10.82 7.56 -35.13
CA GLN A 382 10.16 7.33 -36.44
C GLN A 382 8.73 6.79 -36.38
N THR A 383 8.24 6.30 -35.22
CA THR A 383 6.85 5.88 -35.05
C THR A 383 5.88 7.06 -35.12
N SER A 384 4.97 7.05 -36.09
CA SER A 384 3.91 8.07 -36.23
C SER A 384 2.71 7.85 -35.31
N ARG A 385 2.61 6.68 -34.66
CA ARG A 385 1.53 6.30 -33.73
C ARG A 385 2.08 5.47 -32.58
N ILE A 386 1.46 5.56 -31.41
CA ILE A 386 1.80 4.80 -30.20
C ILE A 386 1.02 3.47 -30.21
N ARG A 387 1.70 2.34 -30.00
CA ARG A 387 1.07 1.02 -29.88
C ARG A 387 0.68 0.72 -28.44
N LEU A 388 -0.63 0.62 -28.21
CA LEU A 388 -1.22 0.24 -26.93
C LEU A 388 -1.55 -1.25 -26.96
N GLY A 389 -1.07 -2.03 -25.98
CA GLY A 389 -1.39 -3.45 -25.84
C GLY A 389 -2.16 -3.72 -24.56
N TYR A 390 -3.48 -3.93 -24.65
CA TYR A 390 -4.33 -4.22 -23.49
C TYR A 390 -4.37 -5.72 -23.21
N VAL A 391 -3.99 -6.15 -22.01
CA VAL A 391 -3.95 -7.56 -21.59
C VAL A 391 -5.04 -7.82 -20.55
N SER A 392 -5.91 -8.80 -20.76
CA SER A 392 -6.92 -9.16 -19.75
C SER A 392 -7.41 -10.60 -19.82
N GLY A 393 -7.82 -11.15 -18.67
CA GLY A 393 -8.66 -12.34 -18.60
C GLY A 393 -10.12 -12.11 -19.01
N ASP A 394 -10.53 -10.84 -19.15
CA ASP A 394 -11.94 -10.43 -19.08
C ASP A 394 -12.43 -9.60 -20.28
N LEU A 395 -11.86 -9.82 -21.46
CA LEU A 395 -12.35 -9.32 -22.75
C LEU A 395 -13.59 -10.11 -23.22
N ARG A 396 -14.66 -10.09 -22.42
CA ARG A 396 -15.85 -10.97 -22.50
C ARG A 396 -17.05 -10.39 -21.74
N TYR A 397 -18.11 -11.17 -21.48
CA TYR A 397 -19.21 -10.78 -20.58
C TYR A 397 -18.76 -10.77 -19.11
N HIS A 398 -17.93 -9.79 -18.76
CA HIS A 398 -17.44 -9.55 -17.41
C HIS A 398 -17.44 -8.05 -17.08
N ALA A 399 -17.31 -7.69 -15.80
CA ALA A 399 -17.29 -6.32 -15.31
C ALA A 399 -16.30 -5.43 -16.09
N VAL A 400 -15.07 -5.91 -16.34
CA VAL A 400 -14.07 -5.17 -17.13
C VAL A 400 -14.54 -4.98 -18.57
N GLY A 401 -14.90 -6.06 -19.28
CA GLY A 401 -15.38 -5.99 -20.66
C GLY A 401 -16.62 -5.10 -20.86
N GLN A 402 -17.50 -5.01 -19.86
CA GLN A 402 -18.64 -4.09 -19.85
C GLN A 402 -18.21 -2.62 -19.71
N LEU A 403 -17.22 -2.31 -18.86
CA LEU A 403 -16.68 -0.95 -18.72
C LEU A 403 -15.94 -0.49 -19.98
N ILE A 404 -15.10 -1.35 -20.55
CA ILE A 404 -14.23 -1.01 -21.69
C ILE A 404 -14.88 -1.23 -23.07
N LEU A 405 -16.17 -1.54 -23.14
CA LEU A 405 -16.84 -2.01 -24.36
C LEU A 405 -16.67 -1.08 -25.58
N ARG A 406 -16.52 0.24 -25.33
CA ARG A 406 -16.21 1.26 -26.36
C ARG A 406 -14.83 1.91 -26.25
N LEU A 407 -13.99 1.49 -25.29
CA LEU A 407 -12.61 2.01 -25.12
C LEU A 407 -11.80 1.87 -26.41
N PHE A 408 -11.83 0.67 -26.99
CA PHE A 408 -11.09 0.41 -28.23
C PHE A 408 -11.71 1.19 -29.39
N GLU A 409 -13.03 1.21 -29.55
CA GLU A 409 -13.73 1.97 -30.59
C GLU A 409 -13.28 3.45 -30.63
N LEU A 410 -13.29 4.10 -29.47
CA LEU A 410 -13.14 5.55 -29.33
C LEU A 410 -11.70 6.09 -29.46
N HIS A 411 -10.67 5.22 -29.41
CA HIS A 411 -9.27 5.64 -29.53
C HIS A 411 -8.95 6.31 -30.89
N ASP A 412 -8.20 7.41 -30.92
CA ASP A 412 -7.81 8.08 -32.16
C ASP A 412 -6.81 7.24 -32.98
N ARG A 413 -7.30 6.64 -34.07
CA ARG A 413 -6.51 5.81 -34.99
C ARG A 413 -5.44 6.58 -35.79
N GLN A 414 -5.45 7.91 -35.74
CA GLN A 414 -4.38 8.74 -36.31
C GLN A 414 -3.17 8.85 -35.37
N GLN A 415 -3.36 8.64 -34.05
CA GLN A 415 -2.31 8.76 -33.03
C GLN A 415 -1.99 7.42 -32.33
N PHE A 416 -2.92 6.46 -32.33
CA PHE A 416 -2.80 5.19 -31.63
C PHE A 416 -3.08 3.97 -32.53
N GLU A 417 -2.52 2.82 -32.16
CA GLU A 417 -2.81 1.52 -32.75
C GLU A 417 -3.04 0.50 -31.61
N VAL A 418 -4.23 -0.10 -31.56
CA VAL A 418 -4.76 -0.78 -30.37
C VAL A 418 -4.71 -2.31 -30.54
N PHE A 419 -3.88 -2.96 -29.74
CA PHE A 419 -3.78 -4.42 -29.63
C PHE A 419 -4.49 -4.91 -28.36
N ALA A 420 -5.08 -6.10 -28.42
CA ALA A 420 -5.77 -6.73 -27.30
C ALA A 420 -5.32 -8.19 -27.14
N TYR A 421 -4.86 -8.56 -25.94
CA TYR A 421 -4.38 -9.91 -25.59
C TYR A 421 -5.34 -10.55 -24.60
N SER A 422 -6.09 -11.56 -25.05
CA SER A 422 -7.09 -12.26 -24.24
C SER A 422 -6.49 -13.49 -23.56
N LEU A 423 -6.43 -13.47 -22.24
CA LEU A 423 -5.94 -14.58 -21.39
C LEU A 423 -7.06 -15.56 -20.99
N GLY A 424 -8.33 -15.13 -21.07
CA GLY A 424 -9.49 -15.88 -20.60
C GLY A 424 -10.35 -16.48 -21.73
N PRO A 425 -11.15 -17.51 -21.42
CA PRO A 425 -11.91 -18.27 -22.41
C PRO A 425 -12.91 -17.43 -23.20
N ASP A 426 -13.13 -17.84 -24.45
CA ASP A 426 -14.18 -17.32 -25.33
C ASP A 426 -15.56 -17.82 -24.87
N ASP A 427 -16.37 -16.89 -24.37
CA ASP A 427 -17.74 -17.11 -23.92
C ASP A 427 -18.80 -16.88 -25.02
N GLN A 428 -18.36 -16.62 -26.26
CA GLN A 428 -19.19 -16.25 -27.41
C GLN A 428 -20.05 -14.98 -27.18
N SER A 429 -19.70 -14.14 -26.21
CA SER A 429 -20.46 -12.92 -25.88
C SER A 429 -20.41 -11.86 -26.99
N ARG A 430 -21.46 -11.04 -27.06
CA ARG A 430 -21.48 -9.80 -27.86
C ARG A 430 -20.33 -8.90 -27.47
N GLU A 431 -20.00 -8.84 -26.18
CA GLU A 431 -18.93 -8.05 -25.59
C GLU A 431 -17.57 -8.49 -26.14
N ARG A 432 -17.23 -9.79 -26.14
CA ARG A 432 -16.00 -10.29 -26.77
C ARG A 432 -15.97 -9.99 -28.27
N GLN A 433 -17.07 -10.24 -28.99
CA GLN A 433 -17.16 -9.94 -30.42
C GLN A 433 -16.98 -8.44 -30.73
N THR A 434 -17.52 -7.55 -29.89
CA THR A 434 -17.40 -6.10 -30.04
C THR A 434 -15.97 -5.63 -29.76
N LEU A 435 -15.32 -6.17 -28.71
CA LEU A 435 -13.91 -5.87 -28.40
C LEU A 435 -12.96 -6.40 -29.48
N MET A 436 -13.22 -7.59 -30.02
CA MET A 436 -12.49 -8.13 -31.17
C MET A 436 -12.61 -7.24 -32.42
N GLN A 437 -13.83 -6.80 -32.76
CA GLN A 437 -14.10 -6.00 -33.96
C GLN A 437 -13.61 -4.55 -33.85
N SER A 438 -13.47 -4.01 -32.64
CA SER A 438 -13.06 -2.63 -32.42
C SER A 438 -11.54 -2.44 -32.30
N CYS A 439 -10.77 -3.41 -31.80
CA CYS A 439 -9.30 -3.29 -31.76
C CYS A 439 -8.65 -3.41 -33.17
N ASN A 440 -7.39 -2.98 -33.31
CA ASN A 440 -6.61 -3.16 -34.55
C ASN A 440 -6.09 -4.59 -34.69
N CYS A 441 -5.82 -5.29 -33.59
CA CYS A 441 -5.42 -6.69 -33.58
C CYS A 441 -5.86 -7.37 -32.27
N PHE A 442 -6.64 -8.44 -32.38
CA PHE A 442 -6.99 -9.30 -31.26
C PHE A 442 -6.09 -10.55 -31.26
N ARG A 443 -5.48 -10.83 -30.13
CA ARG A 443 -4.59 -11.97 -29.87
C ARG A 443 -5.26 -12.84 -28.82
N ASP A 444 -5.87 -13.94 -29.24
CA ASP A 444 -6.30 -14.98 -28.30
C ASP A 444 -5.06 -15.76 -27.85
N VAL A 445 -4.76 -15.73 -26.55
CA VAL A 445 -3.54 -16.28 -25.96
C VAL A 445 -3.84 -17.19 -24.76
N GLN A 446 -5.09 -17.63 -24.60
CA GLN A 446 -5.46 -18.60 -23.56
C GLN A 446 -4.56 -19.85 -23.63
N GLY A 447 -3.99 -20.23 -22.48
CA GLY A 447 -3.14 -21.41 -22.35
C GLY A 447 -1.70 -21.28 -22.87
N GLN A 448 -1.31 -20.16 -23.46
CA GLN A 448 0.10 -19.90 -23.84
C GLN A 448 0.95 -19.57 -22.60
N SER A 449 2.24 -19.89 -22.64
CA SER A 449 3.16 -19.54 -21.55
C SER A 449 3.47 -18.03 -21.54
N PRO A 450 3.86 -17.45 -20.39
CA PRO A 450 4.22 -16.02 -20.30
C PRO A 450 5.30 -15.60 -21.30
N VAL A 451 6.20 -16.52 -21.67
CA VAL A 451 7.32 -16.29 -22.58
C VAL A 451 6.86 -16.26 -24.04
N GLU A 452 5.85 -17.04 -24.41
CA GLU A 452 5.26 -17.00 -25.76
C GLU A 452 4.48 -15.70 -25.96
N ILE A 453 3.69 -15.31 -24.95
CA ILE A 453 2.95 -14.04 -24.95
C ILE A 453 3.93 -12.85 -24.97
N ALA A 454 5.03 -12.90 -24.21
CA ALA A 454 6.09 -11.89 -24.24
C ALA A 454 6.72 -11.74 -25.64
N ARG A 455 6.98 -12.85 -26.35
CA ARG A 455 7.48 -12.81 -27.73
C ARG A 455 6.47 -12.21 -28.70
N LEU A 456 5.17 -12.49 -28.54
CA LEU A 456 4.12 -11.87 -29.35
C LEU A 456 4.05 -10.35 -29.13
N VAL A 457 4.11 -9.90 -27.87
CA VAL A 457 4.16 -8.46 -27.52
C VAL A 457 5.39 -7.77 -28.13
N MET A 458 6.56 -8.42 -28.08
CA MET A 458 7.78 -7.92 -28.73
C MET A 458 7.69 -7.93 -30.27
N GLN A 459 7.01 -8.91 -30.87
CA GLN A 459 6.81 -9.01 -32.33
C GLN A 459 5.84 -7.95 -32.84
N ASP A 460 4.73 -7.74 -32.13
CA ASP A 460 3.77 -6.65 -32.35
C ASP A 460 4.40 -5.27 -32.04
N GLN A 461 5.51 -5.25 -31.31
CA GLN A 461 6.30 -4.06 -30.92
C GLN A 461 5.44 -3.05 -30.17
N ILE A 462 4.79 -3.51 -29.11
CA ILE A 462 3.96 -2.68 -28.23
C ILE A 462 4.83 -1.65 -27.51
N ASP A 463 4.38 -0.39 -27.53
CA ASP A 463 5.07 0.74 -26.92
C ASP A 463 4.62 0.95 -25.46
N ILE A 464 3.33 0.71 -25.18
CA ILE A 464 2.74 0.73 -23.82
C ILE A 464 1.88 -0.52 -23.63
N LEU A 465 2.25 -1.38 -22.67
CA LEU A 465 1.48 -2.58 -22.32
C LEU A 465 0.64 -2.32 -21.07
N ILE A 466 -0.67 -2.53 -21.14
CA ILE A 466 -1.63 -2.20 -20.08
C ILE A 466 -2.19 -3.49 -19.50
N ASP A 467 -1.97 -3.71 -18.20
CA ASP A 467 -2.57 -4.79 -17.43
C ASP A 467 -3.99 -4.40 -17.00
N LEU A 468 -4.99 -5.12 -17.50
CA LEU A 468 -6.39 -5.01 -17.11
C LEU A 468 -6.86 -6.21 -16.24
N ALA A 469 -5.95 -6.88 -15.53
CA ALA A 469 -6.24 -8.04 -14.69
C ALA A 469 -5.47 -8.05 -13.35
N GLY A 470 -4.18 -7.69 -13.32
CA GLY A 470 -3.38 -7.59 -12.10
C GLY A 470 -3.25 -8.92 -11.34
N TYR A 471 -3.99 -9.05 -10.23
CA TYR A 471 -4.02 -10.26 -9.40
C TYR A 471 -5.41 -10.93 -9.35
N THR A 472 -6.20 -10.82 -10.43
CA THR A 472 -7.51 -11.48 -10.59
C THR A 472 -7.42 -12.84 -11.30
N ASN A 473 -8.57 -13.50 -11.51
CA ASN A 473 -8.63 -14.76 -12.25
C ASN A 473 -8.14 -14.58 -13.69
N TYR A 474 -7.43 -15.58 -14.23
CA TYR A 474 -6.80 -15.54 -15.56
C TYR A 474 -5.73 -14.44 -15.76
N ALA A 475 -5.33 -13.70 -14.72
CA ALA A 475 -4.23 -12.75 -14.83
C ALA A 475 -2.88 -13.45 -15.07
N CYS A 476 -1.96 -12.76 -15.77
CA CYS A 476 -0.62 -13.26 -16.10
C CYS A 476 0.45 -12.23 -15.70
N PRO A 477 0.64 -11.94 -14.40
CA PRO A 477 1.64 -10.96 -13.94
C PRO A 477 3.09 -11.39 -14.27
N GLU A 478 3.33 -12.69 -14.51
CA GLU A 478 4.56 -13.21 -15.10
C GLU A 478 4.93 -12.52 -16.43
N LEU A 479 3.95 -12.23 -17.30
CA LEU A 479 4.20 -11.53 -18.58
C LEU A 479 4.88 -10.19 -18.34
N PHE A 480 4.33 -9.41 -17.40
CA PHE A 480 4.82 -8.09 -17.08
C PHE A 480 6.19 -8.16 -16.38
N ALA A 481 6.44 -9.17 -15.54
CA ALA A 481 7.75 -9.42 -14.95
C ALA A 481 8.85 -9.70 -16.01
N LEU A 482 8.50 -10.23 -17.18
CA LEU A 482 9.44 -10.39 -18.30
C LEU A 482 9.77 -9.08 -19.04
N ARG A 483 9.03 -8.00 -18.79
CA ARG A 483 9.13 -6.66 -19.42
C ARG A 483 9.27 -6.67 -20.96
N PRO A 484 8.33 -7.27 -21.72
CA PRO A 484 8.34 -7.30 -23.19
C PRO A 484 8.01 -5.95 -23.86
N ALA A 485 7.52 -4.96 -23.13
CA ALA A 485 7.26 -3.60 -23.61
C ALA A 485 8.04 -2.58 -22.76
N PRO A 486 8.43 -1.41 -23.32
CA PRO A 486 9.26 -0.44 -22.60
C PRO A 486 8.52 0.22 -21.43
N LEU A 487 7.24 0.60 -21.63
CA LEU A 487 6.36 1.08 -20.57
C LEU A 487 5.25 0.06 -20.26
N GLN A 488 4.99 -0.14 -18.96
CA GLN A 488 3.93 -1.02 -18.48
C GLN A 488 3.04 -0.33 -17.45
N VAL A 489 1.71 -0.44 -17.63
CA VAL A 489 0.69 0.32 -16.89
C VAL A 489 -0.33 -0.61 -16.22
N ASN A 490 -0.55 -0.48 -14.92
CA ASN A 490 -1.62 -1.14 -14.17
C ASN A 490 -2.92 -0.31 -14.31
N TYR A 491 -4.02 -0.90 -14.77
CA TYR A 491 -5.29 -0.20 -14.92
C TYR A 491 -6.53 -1.08 -14.70
N LEU A 492 -7.50 -0.53 -13.94
CA LEU A 492 -8.91 -0.94 -13.86
C LEU A 492 -9.22 -2.31 -13.22
N GLY A 493 -8.72 -3.41 -13.78
CA GLY A 493 -9.15 -4.77 -13.41
C GLY A 493 -8.81 -5.18 -11.98
N TYR A 494 -7.72 -4.65 -11.44
CA TYR A 494 -7.29 -4.84 -10.06
C TYR A 494 -7.23 -3.48 -9.34
N PRO A 495 -8.09 -3.21 -8.34
CA PRO A 495 -8.17 -1.90 -7.68
C PRO A 495 -7.15 -1.79 -6.54
N GLY A 496 -5.87 -1.77 -6.90
CA GLY A 496 -4.74 -1.67 -5.97
C GLY A 496 -3.38 -1.71 -6.67
N THR A 497 -2.30 -1.55 -5.90
CA THR A 497 -0.92 -1.67 -6.40
C THR A 497 -0.56 -3.13 -6.69
N LEU A 498 0.20 -3.39 -7.77
CA LEU A 498 0.81 -4.70 -7.98
C LEU A 498 2.08 -4.89 -7.13
N GLY A 499 2.52 -3.90 -6.35
CA GLY A 499 3.68 -4.00 -5.46
C GLY A 499 5.03 -4.25 -6.16
N SER A 500 5.07 -4.20 -7.49
CA SER A 500 6.18 -4.70 -8.29
C SER A 500 7.15 -3.62 -8.76
N ARG A 501 8.30 -4.06 -9.29
CA ARG A 501 9.27 -3.21 -10.00
C ARG A 501 9.11 -3.28 -11.52
N TYR A 502 8.18 -4.10 -11.99
CA TYR A 502 7.92 -4.30 -13.41
C TYR A 502 6.76 -3.46 -13.96
N MET A 503 5.88 -2.91 -13.10
CA MET A 503 4.90 -1.90 -13.51
C MET A 503 5.47 -0.50 -13.26
N ASP A 504 5.41 0.36 -14.28
CA ASP A 504 5.95 1.72 -14.19
C ASP A 504 4.88 2.70 -13.69
N TYR A 505 3.64 2.53 -14.14
CA TYR A 505 2.51 3.42 -13.83
C TYR A 505 1.27 2.67 -13.35
N ILE A 506 0.44 3.36 -12.57
CA ILE A 506 -0.93 2.96 -12.22
C ILE A 506 -1.89 4.11 -12.55
N ILE A 507 -2.97 3.82 -13.28
CA ILE A 507 -4.01 4.81 -13.60
C ILE A 507 -4.98 4.94 -12.44
N THR A 508 -5.19 6.16 -11.97
CA THR A 508 -5.93 6.47 -10.73
C THR A 508 -6.50 7.90 -10.76
N ASP A 509 -7.05 8.38 -9.65
CA ASP A 509 -7.57 9.74 -9.49
C ASP A 509 -7.26 10.28 -8.07
N ALA A 510 -7.48 11.58 -7.88
CA ALA A 510 -7.15 12.30 -6.64
C ALA A 510 -8.04 11.92 -5.44
N VAL A 511 -9.20 11.29 -5.65
CA VAL A 511 -10.08 10.83 -4.57
C VAL A 511 -9.62 9.47 -4.07
N ILE A 512 -9.23 8.55 -4.97
CA ILE A 512 -8.73 7.22 -4.60
C ILE A 512 -7.31 7.30 -4.03
N THR A 513 -6.41 8.09 -4.63
CA THR A 513 -4.99 8.16 -4.22
C THR A 513 -4.55 9.58 -3.85
N PRO A 514 -5.18 10.18 -2.81
CA PRO A 514 -4.79 11.48 -2.30
C PRO A 514 -3.34 11.44 -1.74
N PRO A 515 -2.71 12.59 -1.45
CA PRO A 515 -1.30 12.66 -1.07
C PRO A 515 -0.88 11.76 0.10
N GLU A 516 -1.80 11.41 1.00
CA GLU A 516 -1.60 10.55 2.17
C GLU A 516 -1.49 9.06 1.81
N LEU A 517 -2.13 8.64 0.71
CA LEU A 517 -2.06 7.27 0.17
C LEU A 517 -1.08 7.15 -1.02
N ALA A 518 -0.48 8.26 -1.46
CA ALA A 518 0.47 8.30 -2.57
C ALA A 518 1.71 7.40 -2.36
N THR A 519 2.06 7.08 -1.10
CA THR A 519 3.18 6.18 -0.74
C THR A 519 2.79 4.71 -0.64
N THR A 520 1.49 4.37 -0.58
CA THR A 520 1.02 2.98 -0.46
C THR A 520 0.86 2.27 -1.81
N LEU A 521 1.37 2.87 -2.90
CA LEU A 521 1.48 2.28 -4.22
C LEU A 521 2.96 2.25 -4.63
N THR A 522 3.40 1.23 -5.38
CA THR A 522 4.78 1.16 -5.89
C THR A 522 4.95 1.81 -7.26
N GLU A 523 3.90 1.84 -8.05
CA GLU A 523 3.86 2.43 -9.39
C GLU A 523 3.73 3.96 -9.34
N ALA A 524 4.20 4.65 -10.39
CA ALA A 524 3.92 6.07 -10.55
C ALA A 524 2.43 6.30 -10.84
N ARG A 525 1.74 7.11 -10.02
CA ARG A 525 0.33 7.42 -10.25
C ARG A 525 0.17 8.33 -11.47
N LEU A 526 -0.60 7.89 -12.45
CA LEU A 526 -1.12 8.69 -13.56
C LEU A 526 -2.56 9.08 -13.21
N TYR A 527 -2.75 10.34 -12.80
CA TYR A 527 -4.02 10.87 -12.32
C TYR A 527 -4.90 11.33 -13.49
N LEU A 528 -6.10 10.76 -13.61
CA LEU A 528 -7.16 11.28 -14.47
C LEU A 528 -7.95 12.41 -13.76
N PRO A 529 -8.62 13.32 -14.50
CA PRO A 529 -9.15 14.57 -13.90
C PRO A 529 -10.41 14.41 -13.03
N HIS A 530 -11.15 13.31 -13.18
CA HIS A 530 -12.48 13.12 -12.56
C HIS A 530 -12.57 11.82 -11.75
N THR A 531 -12.46 10.68 -12.43
CA THR A 531 -12.38 9.34 -11.84
C THR A 531 -11.46 8.47 -12.68
N TYR A 532 -10.83 7.47 -12.09
CA TYR A 532 -10.05 6.47 -12.82
C TYR A 532 -10.93 5.52 -13.65
N GLN A 533 -12.18 5.28 -13.26
CA GLN A 533 -13.01 4.21 -13.83
C GLN A 533 -13.68 4.68 -15.14
N ILE A 534 -13.21 4.20 -16.29
CA ILE A 534 -13.99 4.32 -17.53
C ILE A 534 -15.32 3.58 -17.40
N ASN A 535 -16.39 4.21 -17.87
CA ASN A 535 -17.74 3.67 -17.88
C ASN A 535 -18.33 3.73 -19.29
N CYS A 536 -18.97 2.65 -19.74
CA CYS A 536 -19.64 2.60 -21.04
C CYS A 536 -21.17 2.76 -20.87
N TYR A 537 -21.66 4.00 -20.97
CA TYR A 537 -23.10 4.30 -20.97
C TYR A 537 -23.47 5.26 -22.13
N PRO A 538 -24.73 5.24 -22.64
CA PRO A 538 -25.75 4.23 -22.38
C PRO A 538 -25.27 2.84 -22.79
N TYR A 539 -25.56 1.82 -21.98
CA TYR A 539 -25.16 0.45 -22.32
C TYR A 539 -25.97 -0.02 -23.53
N PRO A 540 -25.40 -0.82 -24.45
CA PRO A 540 -26.15 -1.35 -25.58
C PRO A 540 -27.46 -2.03 -25.15
N ASP A 541 -28.54 -1.67 -25.83
CA ASP A 541 -29.91 -2.14 -25.59
C ASP A 541 -30.52 -1.73 -24.23
N SER A 542 -29.87 -0.85 -23.44
CA SER A 542 -30.50 -0.20 -22.27
C SER A 542 -31.04 1.18 -22.65
N ASP A 543 -32.33 1.24 -23.02
CA ASP A 543 -33.06 2.51 -23.22
C ASP A 543 -33.50 3.09 -21.86
N PRO A 544 -32.99 4.27 -21.45
CA PRO A 544 -33.35 4.88 -20.17
C PRO A 544 -34.83 5.30 -20.07
N THR A 545 -35.52 5.51 -21.19
CA THR A 545 -36.92 5.92 -21.22
C THR A 545 -37.89 4.77 -20.91
N ILE A 546 -37.41 3.52 -20.99
CA ILE A 546 -38.21 2.30 -20.77
C ILE A 546 -38.16 1.84 -19.29
N PHE A 547 -37.28 2.42 -18.47
CA PHE A 547 -36.99 1.96 -17.11
C PHE A 547 -38.22 1.89 -16.15
N SER A 548 -39.27 2.70 -16.35
CA SER A 548 -40.30 2.95 -15.32
C SER A 548 -41.58 2.08 -15.36
N ASN A 549 -41.66 1.05 -16.22
CA ASN A 549 -42.95 0.38 -16.53
C ASN A 549 -43.24 -0.93 -15.77
N LEU A 550 -42.34 -1.42 -14.89
CA LEU A 550 -42.56 -2.65 -14.12
C LEU A 550 -42.99 -2.34 -12.66
N PRO A 551 -44.01 -3.02 -12.10
CA PRO A 551 -44.38 -2.86 -10.69
C PRO A 551 -43.36 -3.49 -9.72
N LYS A 552 -43.05 -2.82 -8.58
CA LYS A 552 -42.16 -3.29 -7.49
C LYS A 552 -42.40 -4.78 -7.13
N GLN A 553 -43.66 -5.22 -7.14
CA GLN A 553 -44.08 -6.58 -6.78
C GLN A 553 -43.53 -7.68 -7.71
N GLN A 554 -43.18 -7.38 -8.97
CA GLN A 554 -42.56 -8.37 -9.88
C GLN A 554 -41.16 -8.81 -9.40
N HIS A 555 -40.52 -8.02 -8.54
CA HIS A 555 -39.26 -8.35 -7.90
C HIS A 555 -39.42 -8.92 -6.47
N GLY A 556 -40.65 -9.21 -6.05
CA GLY A 556 -40.98 -9.64 -4.69
C GLY A 556 -40.90 -8.52 -3.64
N LEU A 557 -40.74 -7.26 -4.07
CA LEU A 557 -40.68 -6.10 -3.18
C LEU A 557 -42.10 -5.70 -2.71
N PRO A 558 -42.29 -5.32 -1.44
CA PRO A 558 -43.54 -4.70 -1.00
C PRO A 558 -43.78 -3.36 -1.71
N THR A 559 -45.04 -3.02 -1.96
CA THR A 559 -45.43 -1.78 -2.68
C THR A 559 -44.96 -0.53 -1.97
N ASP A 560 -45.27 -0.43 -0.67
CA ASP A 560 -45.16 0.79 0.12
C ASP A 560 -43.93 0.79 1.04
N ALA A 561 -43.00 -0.14 0.84
CA ALA A 561 -41.76 -0.22 1.61
C ALA A 561 -40.65 0.62 0.96
N PHE A 562 -39.84 1.24 1.83
CA PHE A 562 -38.57 1.85 1.44
C PHE A 562 -37.57 0.74 1.08
N VAL A 563 -37.00 0.78 -0.12
CA VAL A 563 -36.11 -0.29 -0.62
C VAL A 563 -34.66 0.16 -0.52
N PHE A 564 -33.97 -0.22 0.56
CA PHE A 564 -32.52 -0.21 0.56
C PHE A 564 -32.03 -1.32 -0.39
N CYS A 565 -30.94 -1.10 -1.14
CA CYS A 565 -30.34 -2.15 -1.95
C CYS A 565 -28.82 -2.24 -1.80
N CYS A 566 -28.27 -3.41 -2.09
CA CYS A 566 -26.83 -3.60 -2.30
C CYS A 566 -26.61 -4.76 -3.27
N PHE A 567 -26.36 -4.44 -4.54
CA PHE A 567 -26.14 -5.47 -5.58
C PHE A 567 -24.67 -5.88 -5.75
N ASN A 568 -23.83 -5.64 -4.74
CA ASN A 568 -22.51 -6.24 -4.65
C ASN A 568 -22.60 -7.77 -4.47
N LYS A 569 -21.53 -8.50 -4.83
CA LYS A 569 -21.40 -9.92 -4.45
C LYS A 569 -21.29 -10.04 -2.92
N SER A 570 -21.84 -11.12 -2.37
CA SER A 570 -21.84 -11.46 -0.93
C SER A 570 -20.47 -11.28 -0.26
N GLN A 571 -19.39 -11.66 -0.93
CA GLN A 571 -18.01 -11.57 -0.42
C GLN A 571 -17.51 -10.16 -0.06
N LYS A 572 -18.24 -9.09 -0.42
CA LYS A 572 -17.94 -7.71 0.03
C LYS A 572 -18.71 -7.32 1.31
N ILE A 573 -19.70 -8.12 1.70
CA ILE A 573 -20.54 -7.92 2.88
C ILE A 573 -19.85 -8.66 4.03
N GLU A 574 -19.51 -7.92 5.08
CA GLU A 574 -18.82 -8.41 6.26
C GLU A 574 -19.56 -8.00 7.54
N PRO A 575 -19.27 -8.61 8.72
CA PRO A 575 -20.07 -8.43 9.93
C PRO A 575 -20.29 -6.97 10.35
N THR A 576 -19.31 -6.09 10.16
CA THR A 576 -19.33 -4.71 10.67
C THR A 576 -20.35 -3.86 9.91
N ILE A 577 -20.25 -3.81 8.57
CA ILE A 577 -21.20 -3.09 7.71
C ILE A 577 -22.58 -3.74 7.70
N PHE A 578 -22.67 -5.08 7.79
CA PHE A 578 -23.95 -5.76 7.90
C PHE A 578 -24.68 -5.41 9.20
N ALA A 579 -23.97 -5.36 10.34
CA ALA A 579 -24.56 -4.94 11.61
C ALA A 579 -25.04 -3.47 11.59
N VAL A 580 -24.40 -2.59 10.82
CA VAL A 580 -24.89 -1.22 10.56
C VAL A 580 -26.21 -1.27 9.77
N TRP A 581 -26.27 -2.05 8.68
CA TRP A 581 -27.50 -2.21 7.90
C TRP A 581 -28.64 -2.80 8.72
N MET A 582 -28.38 -3.72 9.64
CA MET A 582 -29.41 -4.25 10.54
C MET A 582 -29.96 -3.18 11.49
N ARG A 583 -29.12 -2.27 12.02
CA ARG A 583 -29.61 -1.13 12.82
C ARG A 583 -30.41 -0.12 12.00
N ILE A 584 -30.04 0.10 10.73
CA ILE A 584 -30.83 0.93 9.80
C ILE A 584 -32.21 0.30 9.59
N LEU A 585 -32.28 -1.02 9.29
CA LEU A 585 -33.55 -1.75 9.16
C LEU A 585 -34.37 -1.73 10.47
N GLN A 586 -33.73 -1.77 11.64
CA GLN A 586 -34.42 -1.69 12.93
C GLN A 586 -35.11 -0.32 13.14
N GLN A 587 -34.43 0.76 12.74
CA GLN A 587 -34.91 2.14 12.91
C GLN A 587 -35.85 2.62 11.80
N VAL A 588 -35.89 1.92 10.65
CA VAL A 588 -36.87 2.15 9.56
C VAL A 588 -37.74 0.90 9.38
N PRO A 589 -38.82 0.69 10.17
CA PRO A 589 -39.53 -0.59 10.21
C PRO A 589 -40.19 -1.00 8.87
N GLN A 590 -40.71 -0.03 8.11
CA GLN A 590 -41.31 -0.24 6.78
C GLN A 590 -40.27 -0.21 5.65
N SER A 591 -39.15 -0.89 5.84
CA SER A 591 -38.10 -1.02 4.83
C SER A 591 -37.64 -2.47 4.60
N VAL A 592 -37.09 -2.73 3.42
CA VAL A 592 -36.48 -3.99 3.03
C VAL A 592 -35.05 -3.76 2.54
N LEU A 593 -34.20 -4.77 2.65
CA LEU A 593 -32.84 -4.77 2.11
C LEU A 593 -32.77 -5.74 0.93
N TRP A 594 -32.57 -5.19 -0.26
CA TRP A 594 -32.55 -5.92 -1.53
C TRP A 594 -31.12 -6.20 -1.99
N LEU A 595 -30.66 -7.42 -1.74
CA LEU A 595 -29.30 -7.87 -2.02
C LEU A 595 -29.22 -8.57 -3.38
N LEU A 596 -28.01 -8.72 -3.94
CA LEU A 596 -27.80 -9.63 -5.06
C LEU A 596 -27.98 -11.09 -4.59
N SER A 597 -28.82 -11.86 -5.27
CA SER A 597 -28.85 -13.32 -5.14
C SER A 597 -27.51 -13.87 -5.63
N ASP A 598 -26.79 -14.49 -4.71
CA ASP A 598 -25.56 -15.20 -5.02
C ASP A 598 -25.83 -16.71 -5.09
N ARG A 599 -26.21 -17.33 -3.96
CA ARG A 599 -26.61 -18.74 -3.82
C ARG A 599 -27.56 -18.94 -2.64
N PRO A 600 -28.49 -19.92 -2.69
CA PRO A 600 -29.43 -20.20 -1.60
C PRO A 600 -28.80 -20.43 -0.21
N ALA A 601 -27.62 -21.05 -0.15
CA ALA A 601 -26.90 -21.25 1.11
C ALA A 601 -26.43 -19.90 1.72
N THR A 602 -25.84 -19.03 0.90
CA THR A 602 -25.41 -17.69 1.32
C THR A 602 -26.61 -16.81 1.69
N GLU A 603 -27.72 -16.91 0.95
CA GLU A 603 -28.98 -16.23 1.29
C GLU A 603 -29.52 -16.68 2.65
N GLN A 604 -29.52 -17.99 2.91
CA GLN A 604 -29.97 -18.54 4.19
C GLN A 604 -29.04 -18.14 5.34
N ASN A 605 -27.72 -18.10 5.14
CA ASN A 605 -26.77 -17.63 6.14
C ASN A 605 -27.01 -16.15 6.47
N LEU A 606 -27.14 -15.27 5.47
CA LEU A 606 -27.43 -13.85 5.70
C LEU A 606 -28.80 -13.62 6.36
N ARG A 607 -29.81 -14.43 6.03
CA ARG A 607 -31.10 -14.48 6.76
C ARG A 607 -30.94 -14.88 8.23
N THR A 608 -30.05 -15.84 8.52
CA THR A 608 -29.74 -16.26 9.89
C THR A 608 -28.96 -15.19 10.68
N GLN A 609 -28.03 -14.47 10.03
CA GLN A 609 -27.38 -13.29 10.65
C GLN A 609 -28.40 -12.17 10.93
N ALA A 610 -29.32 -11.89 10.01
CA ALA A 610 -30.39 -10.92 10.23
C ALA A 610 -31.28 -11.29 11.43
N ALA A 611 -31.66 -12.57 11.56
CA ALA A 611 -32.38 -13.08 12.73
C ALA A 611 -31.61 -12.89 14.04
N ALA A 612 -30.28 -13.13 14.04
CA ALA A 612 -29.42 -12.92 15.20
C ALA A 612 -29.32 -11.43 15.62
N HIS A 613 -29.48 -10.50 14.67
CA HIS A 613 -29.63 -9.07 14.93
C HIS A 613 -31.09 -8.62 15.24
N GLY A 614 -32.04 -9.55 15.37
CA GLY A 614 -33.44 -9.24 15.69
C GLY A 614 -34.27 -8.69 14.53
N ILE A 615 -33.78 -8.81 13.28
CA ILE A 615 -34.51 -8.43 12.07
C ILE A 615 -35.24 -9.64 11.52
N ASP A 616 -36.51 -9.46 11.16
CA ASP A 616 -37.31 -10.47 10.46
C ASP A 616 -36.58 -10.90 9.16
N PRO A 617 -36.21 -12.18 9.00
CA PRO A 617 -35.48 -12.65 7.83
C PRO A 617 -36.16 -12.39 6.49
N THR A 618 -37.49 -12.21 6.46
CA THR A 618 -38.24 -11.89 5.22
C THR A 618 -37.95 -10.49 4.68
N ARG A 619 -37.43 -9.58 5.52
CA ARG A 619 -37.03 -8.22 5.12
C ARG A 619 -35.74 -8.19 4.28
N LEU A 620 -34.99 -9.29 4.23
CA LEU A 620 -33.92 -9.50 3.25
C LEU A 620 -34.52 -10.14 1.99
N ILE A 621 -34.40 -9.46 0.86
CA ILE A 621 -34.91 -9.92 -0.44
C ILE A 621 -33.70 -10.07 -1.36
N PHE A 622 -33.68 -11.10 -2.22
CA PHE A 622 -32.53 -11.40 -3.08
C PHE A 622 -32.92 -11.30 -4.55
N ALA A 623 -32.19 -10.48 -5.30
CA ALA A 623 -32.43 -10.20 -6.71
C ALA A 623 -31.64 -11.18 -7.59
N PRO A 624 -32.27 -12.00 -8.46
CA PRO A 624 -31.57 -12.96 -9.31
C PRO A 624 -30.54 -12.28 -10.22
N ARG A 625 -29.51 -13.01 -10.66
CA ARG A 625 -28.60 -12.52 -11.71
C ARG A 625 -29.35 -12.41 -13.04
N VAL A 626 -29.18 -11.29 -13.75
CA VAL A 626 -29.89 -10.94 -15.00
C VAL A 626 -28.92 -10.28 -16.00
N THR A 627 -29.38 -10.00 -17.22
CA THR A 627 -28.61 -9.24 -18.22
C THR A 627 -28.34 -7.80 -17.76
N LYS A 628 -27.29 -7.16 -18.29
CA LYS A 628 -26.91 -5.77 -17.94
C LYS A 628 -28.08 -4.78 -18.08
N ALA A 629 -28.84 -4.83 -19.18
CA ALA A 629 -30.01 -3.97 -19.38
C ALA A 629 -31.11 -4.19 -18.31
N ALA A 630 -31.42 -5.44 -17.97
CA ALA A 630 -32.37 -5.78 -16.90
C ALA A 630 -31.84 -5.43 -15.49
N HIS A 631 -30.52 -5.43 -15.30
CA HIS A 631 -29.89 -4.97 -14.07
C HIS A 631 -30.03 -3.45 -13.88
N LEU A 632 -29.85 -2.67 -14.95
CA LEU A 632 -30.07 -1.22 -14.93
C LEU A 632 -31.55 -0.88 -14.71
N GLN A 633 -32.46 -1.57 -15.42
CA GLN A 633 -33.91 -1.41 -15.23
C GLN A 633 -34.32 -1.62 -13.78
N ARG A 634 -33.88 -2.70 -13.13
CA ARG A 634 -34.37 -3.03 -11.78
C ARG A 634 -33.91 -2.06 -10.67
N HIS A 635 -32.79 -1.35 -10.87
CA HIS A 635 -32.25 -0.41 -9.87
C HIS A 635 -33.24 0.71 -9.53
N VAL A 636 -34.10 1.14 -10.47
CA VAL A 636 -35.08 2.22 -10.24
C VAL A 636 -36.16 1.87 -9.21
N HIS A 637 -36.27 0.59 -8.82
CA HIS A 637 -37.15 0.14 -7.75
C HIS A 637 -36.49 0.16 -6.36
N ALA A 638 -35.19 0.46 -6.29
CA ALA A 638 -34.48 0.77 -5.06
C ALA A 638 -34.53 2.27 -4.77
N ASP A 639 -34.62 2.61 -3.49
CA ASP A 639 -34.73 3.97 -3.00
C ASP A 639 -33.38 4.54 -2.56
N LEU A 640 -32.51 3.73 -1.94
CA LEU A 640 -31.13 4.09 -1.58
C LEU A 640 -30.19 2.87 -1.68
N PHE A 641 -29.03 3.02 -2.34
CA PHE A 641 -27.99 1.99 -2.36
C PHE A 641 -27.07 2.14 -1.13
N LEU A 642 -26.87 1.03 -0.42
CA LEU A 642 -26.01 0.90 0.75
C LEU A 642 -24.68 0.21 0.35
N ASP A 643 -23.58 0.97 0.38
CA ASP A 643 -22.27 0.46 -0.05
C ASP A 643 -21.49 -0.34 1.03
N THR A 644 -20.48 -1.09 0.58
CA THR A 644 -19.65 -2.00 1.38
C THR A 644 -18.28 -1.41 1.75
N LEU A 645 -17.80 -1.76 2.95
CA LEU A 645 -16.73 -1.05 3.66
C LEU A 645 -15.31 -1.22 3.08
N TYR A 646 -14.71 -2.42 3.14
CA TYR A 646 -13.30 -2.62 2.73
C TYR A 646 -13.11 -2.69 1.20
N TYR A 647 -14.18 -3.00 0.47
CA TYR A 647 -14.22 -3.05 -0.98
C TYR A 647 -15.58 -2.48 -1.41
N ASN A 648 -15.58 -1.29 -2.02
CA ASN A 648 -16.82 -0.60 -2.44
C ASN A 648 -17.52 -1.28 -3.63
N ALA A 649 -18.73 -0.83 -3.94
CA ALA A 649 -19.35 -0.91 -5.25
C ALA A 649 -18.51 -0.14 -6.29
N HIS A 650 -18.16 -0.81 -7.38
CA HIS A 650 -17.33 -0.25 -8.48
C HIS A 650 -18.24 -0.09 -9.72
N VAL A 651 -18.27 -1.07 -10.63
CA VAL A 651 -19.30 -1.14 -11.70
C VAL A 651 -20.73 -1.11 -11.15
N THR A 652 -20.96 -1.69 -9.97
CA THR A 652 -22.27 -1.68 -9.32
C THR A 652 -22.70 -0.28 -8.86
N ALA A 653 -21.75 0.61 -8.55
CA ALA A 653 -22.04 2.00 -8.20
C ALA A 653 -22.37 2.82 -9.45
N SER A 654 -21.58 2.67 -10.53
CA SER A 654 -21.91 3.32 -11.80
C SER A 654 -23.26 2.83 -12.36
N ASP A 655 -23.62 1.56 -12.17
CA ASP A 655 -24.93 1.01 -12.53
C ASP A 655 -26.08 1.62 -11.71
N ALA A 656 -25.89 1.84 -10.41
CA ALA A 656 -26.90 2.49 -9.54
C ALA A 656 -27.10 3.96 -9.93
N LEU A 657 -25.99 4.71 -10.06
CA LEU A 657 -26.01 6.13 -10.42
C LEU A 657 -26.56 6.34 -11.85
N TRP A 658 -26.25 5.44 -12.79
CA TRP A 658 -26.83 5.46 -14.15
C TRP A 658 -28.32 5.10 -14.18
N ALA A 659 -28.83 4.30 -13.24
CA ALA A 659 -30.27 4.08 -13.10
C ALA A 659 -30.97 5.33 -12.51
N GLY A 660 -30.27 6.10 -11.68
CA GLY A 660 -30.83 7.22 -10.91
C GLY A 660 -31.02 6.92 -9.43
N THR A 661 -30.42 5.83 -8.93
CA THR A 661 -30.48 5.40 -7.53
C THR A 661 -29.30 6.01 -6.78
N PRO A 662 -29.52 6.91 -5.78
CA PRO A 662 -28.46 7.46 -4.97
C PRO A 662 -27.74 6.37 -4.16
N LEU A 663 -26.45 6.54 -3.94
CA LEU A 663 -25.57 5.61 -3.24
C LEU A 663 -24.82 6.35 -2.15
N ILE A 664 -24.81 5.82 -0.92
CA ILE A 664 -23.97 6.32 0.17
C ILE A 664 -22.79 5.38 0.42
N THR A 665 -21.63 5.94 0.78
CA THR A 665 -20.41 5.15 1.07
C THR A 665 -19.61 5.75 2.22
N VAL A 666 -18.67 4.97 2.77
CA VAL A 666 -17.67 5.43 3.73
C VAL A 666 -16.35 5.64 2.99
N LEU A 667 -15.71 6.79 3.21
CA LEU A 667 -14.41 7.13 2.65
C LEU A 667 -13.29 6.32 3.32
N GLY A 668 -13.01 5.13 2.80
CA GLY A 668 -12.00 4.23 3.36
C GLY A 668 -10.55 4.68 3.15
N ASN A 669 -9.62 3.89 3.70
CA ASN A 669 -8.17 4.18 3.67
C ASN A 669 -7.37 3.29 2.70
N THR A 670 -8.04 2.59 1.78
CA THR A 670 -7.43 1.72 0.76
C THR A 670 -7.99 2.04 -0.62
N PHE A 671 -7.32 1.64 -1.70
CA PHE A 671 -7.77 1.91 -3.08
C PHE A 671 -9.19 1.35 -3.31
N ALA A 672 -9.42 0.08 -3.00
CA ALA A 672 -10.72 -0.59 -3.19
C ALA A 672 -11.87 0.00 -2.34
N ALA A 673 -11.55 0.63 -1.20
CA ALA A 673 -12.49 1.29 -0.28
C ALA A 673 -12.70 2.78 -0.56
N ARG A 674 -12.21 3.31 -1.70
CA ARG A 674 -12.39 4.72 -2.11
C ARG A 674 -12.98 4.90 -3.51
N VAL A 675 -13.24 3.80 -4.23
CA VAL A 675 -13.78 3.86 -5.60
C VAL A 675 -15.19 4.47 -5.62
N ALA A 676 -16.10 4.08 -4.72
CA ALA A 676 -17.45 4.67 -4.72
C ALA A 676 -17.42 6.18 -4.44
N ALA A 677 -16.51 6.64 -3.57
CA ALA A 677 -16.30 8.07 -3.32
C ALA A 677 -15.78 8.82 -4.57
N SER A 678 -14.89 8.20 -5.35
CA SER A 678 -14.46 8.75 -6.65
C SER A 678 -15.61 8.83 -7.66
N LEU A 679 -16.40 7.77 -7.79
CA LEU A 679 -17.56 7.74 -8.69
C LEU A 679 -18.62 8.78 -8.28
N LEU A 680 -18.91 8.92 -6.98
CA LEU A 680 -19.80 9.97 -6.45
C LEU A 680 -19.27 11.39 -6.70
N THR A 681 -17.96 11.60 -6.55
CA THR A 681 -17.33 12.89 -6.85
C THR A 681 -17.46 13.24 -8.34
N ALA A 682 -17.26 12.26 -9.25
CA ALA A 682 -17.47 12.44 -10.68
C ALA A 682 -18.96 12.55 -11.08
N ALA A 683 -19.88 12.02 -10.26
CA ALA A 683 -21.32 12.24 -10.40
C ALA A 683 -21.78 13.63 -9.95
N GLY A 684 -20.96 14.37 -9.19
CA GLY A 684 -21.33 15.67 -8.61
C GLY A 684 -21.93 15.60 -7.19
N LEU A 685 -21.84 14.45 -6.52
CA LEU A 685 -22.53 14.13 -5.24
C LEU A 685 -21.58 13.84 -4.07
N PRO A 686 -20.66 14.76 -3.69
CA PRO A 686 -19.74 14.53 -2.58
C PRO A 686 -20.42 14.42 -1.20
N GLU A 687 -21.65 14.93 -1.04
CA GLU A 687 -22.44 14.85 0.19
C GLU A 687 -22.88 13.42 0.57
N LEU A 688 -22.83 12.48 -0.38
CA LEU A 688 -23.12 11.06 -0.15
C LEU A 688 -21.87 10.26 0.33
N ILE A 689 -20.75 10.96 0.54
CA ILE A 689 -19.47 10.40 1.00
C ILE A 689 -19.30 10.72 2.49
N THR A 690 -19.36 9.70 3.34
CA THR A 690 -19.27 9.85 4.80
C THR A 690 -17.87 9.51 5.33
N ALA A 691 -17.42 10.14 6.42
CA ALA A 691 -16.08 9.91 6.96
C ALA A 691 -15.98 8.67 7.86
N ASN A 692 -17.10 8.11 8.32
CA ASN A 692 -17.15 6.93 9.19
C ASN A 692 -18.53 6.25 9.21
N LEU A 693 -18.61 5.06 9.81
CA LEU A 693 -19.84 4.26 9.91
C LEU A 693 -20.98 4.92 10.71
N SER A 694 -20.70 5.87 11.60
CA SER A 694 -21.75 6.58 12.35
C SER A 694 -22.44 7.63 11.48
N GLU A 695 -21.66 8.38 10.70
CA GLU A 695 -22.19 9.32 9.69
C GLU A 695 -22.95 8.56 8.59
N TYR A 696 -22.42 7.41 8.13
CA TYR A 696 -23.10 6.53 7.19
C TYR A 696 -24.48 6.07 7.70
N GLU A 697 -24.57 5.62 8.95
CA GLU A 697 -25.84 5.22 9.57
C GLU A 697 -26.80 6.41 9.68
N GLN A 698 -26.32 7.56 10.13
CA GLN A 698 -27.12 8.79 10.24
C GLN A 698 -27.65 9.27 8.89
N LEU A 699 -26.83 9.26 7.84
CA LEU A 699 -27.22 9.67 6.49
C LEU A 699 -28.24 8.68 5.87
N ALA A 700 -28.05 7.38 6.08
CA ALA A 700 -29.02 6.37 5.64
C ALA A 700 -30.41 6.58 6.27
N LEU A 701 -30.45 6.89 7.57
CA LEU A 701 -31.68 7.16 8.32
C LEU A 701 -32.31 8.50 7.92
N HIS A 702 -31.48 9.53 7.70
CA HIS A 702 -31.91 10.85 7.24
C HIS A 702 -32.61 10.76 5.87
N LEU A 703 -31.94 10.18 4.87
CA LEU A 703 -32.50 10.03 3.53
C LEU A 703 -33.73 9.11 3.48
N ALA A 704 -33.80 8.09 4.37
CA ALA A 704 -34.97 7.23 4.50
C ALA A 704 -36.18 7.90 5.19
N THR A 705 -35.97 9.03 5.88
CA THR A 705 -37.03 9.80 6.55
C THR A 705 -37.38 11.13 5.88
N HIS A 706 -36.53 11.61 4.95
CA HIS A 706 -36.72 12.85 4.19
C HIS A 706 -36.93 12.57 2.68
N PRO A 707 -38.08 12.00 2.28
CA PRO A 707 -38.29 11.53 0.90
C PRO A 707 -38.20 12.64 -0.16
N THR A 708 -38.48 13.90 0.19
CA THR A 708 -38.31 15.04 -0.72
C THR A 708 -36.84 15.31 -1.07
N GLU A 709 -35.92 15.12 -0.12
CA GLU A 709 -34.49 15.31 -0.32
C GLU A 709 -33.92 14.17 -1.16
N LEU A 710 -34.32 12.93 -0.85
CA LEU A 710 -33.96 11.75 -1.64
C LEU A 710 -34.48 11.83 -3.09
N GLU A 711 -35.69 12.36 -3.29
CA GLU A 711 -36.26 12.56 -4.62
C GLU A 711 -35.53 13.67 -5.40
N LEU A 712 -35.05 14.73 -4.76
CA LEU A 712 -34.18 15.73 -5.39
C LEU A 712 -32.84 15.12 -5.85
N LEU A 713 -32.24 14.24 -5.03
CA LEU A 713 -31.02 13.49 -5.41
C LEU A 713 -31.27 12.56 -6.61
N LYS A 714 -32.39 11.82 -6.62
CA LYS A 714 -32.82 11.00 -7.77
C LYS A 714 -33.00 11.86 -9.04
N GLN A 715 -33.62 13.03 -8.91
CA GLN A 715 -33.88 13.94 -10.04
C GLN A 715 -32.58 14.56 -10.59
N HIS A 716 -31.64 14.96 -9.75
CA HIS A 716 -30.30 15.41 -10.18
C HIS A 716 -29.56 14.32 -10.97
N LEU A 717 -29.54 13.08 -10.45
CA LEU A 717 -28.96 11.91 -11.15
C LEU A 717 -29.65 11.52 -12.47
N LEU A 718 -30.88 11.99 -12.71
CA LEU A 718 -31.63 11.79 -13.96
C LEU A 718 -31.41 12.95 -14.94
N GLN A 719 -31.34 14.19 -14.45
CA GLN A 719 -31.24 15.40 -15.27
C GLN A 719 -29.82 15.68 -15.75
N ASP A 720 -28.83 15.62 -14.86
CA ASP A 720 -27.44 16.01 -15.16
C ASP A 720 -26.60 14.85 -15.71
N ARG A 721 -27.17 13.65 -15.77
CA ARG A 721 -26.59 12.43 -16.37
C ARG A 721 -25.92 12.63 -17.75
N PRO A 722 -26.48 13.41 -18.71
CA PRO A 722 -25.84 13.61 -20.02
C PRO A 722 -24.65 14.57 -19.99
N ALA A 723 -24.46 15.31 -18.89
CA ALA A 723 -23.37 16.27 -18.70
C ALA A 723 -22.34 15.80 -17.64
N SER A 724 -22.63 14.71 -16.92
CA SER A 724 -21.74 14.18 -15.88
C SER A 724 -20.50 13.50 -16.49
N PRO A 725 -19.28 13.90 -16.06
CA PRO A 725 -18.05 13.28 -16.56
C PRO A 725 -17.88 11.81 -16.13
N LEU A 726 -18.67 11.33 -15.16
CA LEU A 726 -18.75 9.91 -14.81
C LEU A 726 -19.20 9.04 -16.00
N PHE A 727 -20.02 9.59 -16.89
CA PHE A 727 -20.67 8.86 -17.97
C PHE A 727 -20.20 9.27 -19.39
N ASP A 728 -19.36 10.29 -19.52
CA ASP A 728 -18.71 10.61 -20.80
C ASP A 728 -17.54 9.64 -21.08
N THR A 729 -17.86 8.51 -21.71
CA THR A 729 -16.88 7.54 -22.17
C THR A 729 -15.85 8.15 -23.12
N ALA A 730 -16.25 9.12 -23.97
CA ALA A 730 -15.37 9.68 -24.99
C ALA A 730 -14.33 10.63 -24.40
N GLN A 731 -14.76 11.53 -23.50
CA GLN A 731 -13.86 12.38 -22.72
C GLN A 731 -12.93 11.53 -21.84
N THR A 732 -13.42 10.43 -21.24
CA THR A 732 -12.56 9.52 -20.47
C THR A 732 -11.47 8.87 -21.34
N VAL A 733 -11.79 8.48 -22.57
CA VAL A 733 -10.79 7.97 -23.53
C VAL A 733 -9.77 9.04 -23.90
N GLN A 734 -10.20 10.28 -24.15
CA GLN A 734 -9.30 11.41 -24.41
C GLN A 734 -8.35 11.69 -23.23
N HIS A 735 -8.83 11.57 -21.99
CA HIS A 735 -7.99 11.68 -20.79
C HIS A 735 -6.98 10.53 -20.67
N LEU A 736 -7.37 9.29 -20.97
CA LEU A 736 -6.45 8.15 -21.05
C LEU A 736 -5.38 8.36 -22.13
N GLU A 737 -5.76 8.84 -23.30
CA GLU A 737 -4.86 9.15 -24.42
C GLU A 737 -3.85 10.24 -24.10
N ALA A 738 -4.30 11.34 -23.48
CA ALA A 738 -3.41 12.39 -22.99
C ALA A 738 -2.41 11.83 -21.97
N GLY A 739 -2.86 10.98 -21.04
CA GLY A 739 -1.99 10.28 -20.09
C GLY A 739 -0.95 9.38 -20.76
N TYR A 740 -1.37 8.57 -21.75
CA TYR A 740 -0.45 7.72 -22.54
C TYR A 740 0.58 8.54 -23.31
N GLN A 741 0.19 9.68 -23.90
CA GLN A 741 1.12 10.57 -24.58
C GLN A 741 2.13 11.20 -23.61
N MET A 742 1.70 11.63 -22.42
CA MET A 742 2.58 12.20 -21.40
C MET A 742 3.63 11.19 -20.92
N ILE A 743 3.25 9.95 -20.62
CA ILE A 743 4.21 8.92 -20.19
C ILE A 743 5.14 8.49 -21.34
N TRP A 744 4.63 8.42 -22.57
CA TRP A 744 5.44 8.11 -23.76
C TRP A 744 6.47 9.19 -24.05
N GLN A 745 6.07 10.46 -24.14
CA GLN A 745 6.99 11.59 -24.35
C GLN A 745 8.09 11.64 -23.27
N ARG A 746 7.72 11.35 -22.01
CA ARG A 746 8.67 11.26 -20.90
C ARG A 746 9.68 10.12 -21.06
N TYR A 747 9.23 8.95 -21.51
CA TYR A 747 10.11 7.83 -21.86
C TYR A 747 11.02 8.14 -23.06
N GLN A 748 10.48 8.76 -24.12
CA GLN A 748 11.28 9.21 -25.29
C GLN A 748 12.36 10.22 -24.90
N ALA A 749 12.12 11.03 -23.87
CA ALA A 749 13.11 11.95 -23.28
C ALA A 749 14.15 11.28 -22.36
N GLY A 750 14.07 9.95 -22.15
CA GLY A 750 14.98 9.20 -21.27
C GLY A 750 14.78 9.47 -19.77
N LEU A 751 13.63 10.02 -19.37
CA LEU A 751 13.34 10.37 -17.98
C LEU A 751 12.70 9.18 -17.23
N PRO A 752 13.03 8.96 -15.94
CA PRO A 752 12.42 7.90 -15.14
C PRO A 752 10.94 8.18 -14.89
N ALA A 753 10.15 7.14 -14.65
CA ALA A 753 8.73 7.28 -14.30
C ALA A 753 8.54 8.15 -13.04
N GLU A 754 7.52 9.01 -13.07
CA GLU A 754 7.15 9.95 -12.01
C GLU A 754 5.65 10.18 -12.09
N SER A 755 4.99 10.56 -10.99
CA SER A 755 3.56 10.85 -11.03
C SER A 755 3.23 12.06 -11.90
N LEU A 756 2.16 11.92 -12.68
CA LEU A 756 1.66 12.92 -13.63
C LEU A 756 0.15 13.07 -13.47
N SER A 757 -0.36 14.28 -13.73
CA SER A 757 -1.80 14.55 -13.76
C SER A 757 -2.20 15.04 -15.15
N VAL A 758 -3.22 14.41 -15.71
CA VAL A 758 -3.90 14.91 -16.92
C VAL A 758 -4.64 16.20 -16.54
N LEU A 759 -4.54 17.23 -17.38
CA LEU A 759 -5.18 18.54 -17.16
C LEU A 759 -6.46 18.68 -17.98
N LEU A 760 -7.39 19.51 -17.52
CA LEU A 760 -8.64 19.78 -18.21
C LEU A 760 -8.46 20.71 -19.41
N GLU A 761 -9.32 20.59 -20.43
CA GLU A 761 -9.26 21.44 -21.64
C GLU A 761 -9.22 22.95 -21.31
N ALA A 762 -9.94 23.39 -20.27
CA ALA A 762 -9.96 24.80 -19.85
C ALA A 762 -8.57 25.28 -19.38
N GLU A 763 -7.82 24.44 -18.68
CA GLU A 763 -6.46 24.72 -18.22
C GLU A 763 -5.46 24.69 -19.39
N VAL A 764 -5.63 23.73 -20.31
CA VAL A 764 -4.84 23.67 -21.55
C VAL A 764 -5.11 24.88 -22.45
N ARG A 765 -6.34 25.41 -22.47
CA ARG A 765 -6.69 26.66 -23.19
C ARG A 765 -6.12 27.90 -22.52
N SER A 766 -6.02 27.96 -21.18
CA SER A 766 -5.35 29.09 -20.50
C SER A 766 -3.85 29.10 -20.82
N GLN A 767 -3.17 27.96 -20.72
CA GLN A 767 -1.75 27.85 -21.09
C GLN A 767 -1.50 28.18 -22.57
N LYS A 768 -2.36 27.70 -23.48
CA LYS A 768 -2.24 28.02 -24.92
C LYS A 768 -2.56 29.47 -25.25
N SER A 769 -3.37 30.18 -24.45
CA SER A 769 -3.65 31.60 -24.67
C SER A 769 -2.47 32.51 -24.27
N GLU A 770 -1.75 32.15 -23.21
CA GLU A 770 -0.49 32.81 -22.84
C GLU A 770 0.58 32.62 -23.94
N VAL A 771 0.79 31.40 -24.42
CA VAL A 771 1.77 31.09 -25.48
C VAL A 771 1.47 31.82 -26.79
N ARG A 772 0.19 31.95 -27.19
CA ARG A 772 -0.20 32.60 -28.45
C ARG A 772 -0.02 34.12 -28.44
N SER A 773 0.39 34.72 -27.32
CA SER A 773 0.69 36.16 -27.22
C SER A 773 2.12 36.54 -27.65
N GLN A 774 2.96 35.57 -28.06
CA GLN A 774 4.41 35.76 -28.22
C GLN A 774 4.99 35.48 -29.63
N GLU A 775 4.19 35.58 -30.71
CA GLU A 775 4.71 35.58 -32.09
C GLU A 775 4.92 37.01 -32.63
N PRO A 776 6.17 37.47 -32.89
CA PRO A 776 6.44 38.77 -33.50
C PRO A 776 6.58 38.70 -35.04
N GLU A 777 6.17 39.76 -35.74
CA GLU A 777 6.38 39.88 -37.19
C GLU A 777 7.86 39.92 -37.59
N VAL A 778 8.21 39.25 -38.69
CA VAL A 778 9.60 39.06 -39.13
C VAL A 778 10.10 40.19 -40.03
N ARG A 779 11.18 40.89 -39.63
CA ARG A 779 12.06 41.60 -40.58
C ARG A 779 13.54 41.74 -40.13
N SER A 780 14.35 40.75 -40.53
CA SER A 780 15.76 40.84 -40.98
C SER A 780 16.72 41.85 -40.29
N GLN A 781 17.86 41.46 -39.70
CA GLN A 781 19.03 40.89 -40.42
C GLN A 781 20.13 40.32 -39.47
N LYS A 782 20.81 39.24 -39.94
CA LYS A 782 22.22 38.82 -39.74
C LYS A 782 22.98 38.99 -38.38
N SER A 783 23.43 37.84 -37.88
CA SER A 783 24.83 37.46 -37.51
C SER A 783 25.33 37.37 -36.04
N VAL A 784 25.54 36.10 -35.63
CA VAL A 784 26.73 35.50 -34.95
C VAL A 784 27.20 36.01 -33.56
N PHE A 785 26.85 35.22 -32.53
CA PHE A 785 27.62 34.80 -31.33
C PHE A 785 28.85 35.59 -30.83
N LYS A 786 28.80 36.06 -29.56
CA LYS A 786 29.59 35.46 -28.44
C LYS A 786 29.30 36.05 -27.03
N THR A 787 29.84 35.35 -26.02
CA THR A 787 30.19 35.80 -24.63
C THR A 787 29.09 35.89 -23.53
N TYR A 788 29.57 35.79 -22.28
CA TYR A 788 28.83 35.59 -21.01
C TYR A 788 28.49 36.90 -20.27
N SER A 789 27.28 36.94 -19.66
CA SER A 789 26.92 37.60 -18.37
C SER A 789 27.25 39.10 -18.11
N PRO A 790 26.74 39.74 -17.04
CA PRO A 790 25.63 39.38 -16.14
C PRO A 790 24.51 40.46 -16.10
N THR A 791 23.47 40.23 -15.28
CA THR A 791 22.36 41.17 -14.95
C THR A 791 21.42 41.54 -16.11
N SER A 792 20.17 42.00 -15.91
CA SER A 792 19.47 42.44 -14.69
C SER A 792 17.99 42.00 -14.65
N LEU A 793 17.46 41.59 -13.48
CA LEU A 793 16.02 41.36 -13.28
C LEU A 793 15.25 42.68 -13.10
N VAL A 794 14.10 42.84 -13.77
CA VAL A 794 12.97 43.66 -13.26
C VAL A 794 11.61 43.07 -13.66
N ARG A 795 10.93 42.36 -12.73
CA ARG A 795 9.46 42.16 -12.60
C ARG A 795 8.71 41.50 -13.80
N ARG A 796 7.60 40.76 -13.65
CA ARG A 796 6.77 40.22 -12.55
C ARG A 796 6.44 38.75 -12.94
N GLY A 797 6.17 37.80 -12.05
CA GLY A 797 4.96 37.70 -11.20
C GLY A 797 3.88 36.86 -11.93
N SER A 798 3.22 35.85 -11.35
CA SER A 798 3.16 35.44 -9.92
C SER A 798 2.84 33.94 -9.71
N ARG A 799 3.08 33.48 -8.48
CA ARG A 799 2.97 32.10 -7.98
C ARG A 799 1.56 31.46 -8.10
N ALA A 800 1.56 30.13 -8.18
CA ALA A 800 0.47 29.22 -7.77
C ALA A 800 0.47 29.00 -6.21
N ALA A 801 -0.26 28.10 -5.54
CA ALA A 801 -0.94 26.87 -5.96
C ALA A 801 -1.93 26.29 -4.91
N THR A 802 -2.69 25.28 -5.37
CA THR A 802 -3.09 23.99 -4.73
C THR A 802 -4.02 23.87 -3.51
N SER A 803 -4.59 22.65 -3.50
CA SER A 803 -5.72 22.04 -2.78
C SER A 803 -5.67 20.51 -3.11
N LEU A 804 -6.40 19.53 -2.56
CA LEU A 804 -6.76 19.09 -1.19
C LEU A 804 -8.22 18.60 -0.92
N ASN A 805 -9.33 19.15 -1.41
CA ASN A 805 -9.53 20.28 -2.30
C ASN A 805 -9.87 21.58 -1.55
N LEU A 806 -8.95 22.02 -0.67
CA LEU A 806 -8.93 23.37 -0.11
C LEU A 806 -8.64 24.41 -1.20
N SER A 807 -9.64 24.63 -2.06
CA SER A 807 -9.71 25.64 -3.11
C SER A 807 -8.45 25.73 -3.98
N SER A 808 -8.50 25.29 -5.24
CA SER A 808 -7.38 25.50 -6.18
C SER A 808 -7.06 26.98 -6.42
N GLU A 809 -7.93 27.89 -5.92
CA GLU A 809 -7.57 29.18 -5.35
C GLU A 809 -6.28 29.12 -4.50
N THR A 810 -5.16 29.35 -5.18
CA THR A 810 -3.96 29.93 -4.57
C THR A 810 -4.37 30.98 -3.55
N ILE A 811 -4.01 30.79 -2.28
CA ILE A 811 -4.28 31.78 -1.22
C ILE A 811 -3.63 33.09 -1.65
N THR A 812 -4.45 34.10 -1.95
CA THR A 812 -3.99 35.44 -2.26
C THR A 812 -4.00 36.29 -1.00
N CYS A 813 -3.24 37.38 -0.99
CA CYS A 813 -3.34 38.38 0.07
C CYS A 813 -3.31 39.80 -0.50
N THR A 814 -4.16 40.65 0.05
CA THR A 814 -4.21 42.09 -0.24
C THR A 814 -3.74 42.84 0.99
N ALA A 815 -2.62 43.57 0.86
CA ALA A 815 -2.09 44.43 1.90
C ALA A 815 -2.38 45.89 1.58
N ASP A 816 -2.94 46.64 2.53
CA ASP A 816 -3.19 48.06 2.37
C ASP A 816 -1.91 48.91 2.56
N THR A 817 -2.03 50.22 2.32
CA THR A 817 -0.86 51.12 2.44
C THR A 817 -0.32 51.21 3.87
N GLY A 818 -1.16 51.01 4.89
CA GLY A 818 -0.77 50.99 6.29
C GLY A 818 0.06 49.75 6.64
N PHE A 819 -0.40 48.56 6.26
CA PHE A 819 0.30 47.30 6.47
C PHE A 819 1.63 47.27 5.71
N LEU A 820 1.64 47.75 4.46
CA LEU A 820 2.85 47.90 3.66
C LEU A 820 3.87 48.84 4.33
N SER A 821 3.41 49.98 4.83
CA SER A 821 4.26 50.93 5.56
C SER A 821 4.84 50.30 6.83
N TRP A 822 4.00 49.67 7.66
CA TRP A 822 4.40 49.01 8.89
C TRP A 822 5.40 47.87 8.65
N LEU A 823 5.08 46.89 7.78
CA LEU A 823 5.93 45.71 7.57
C LEU A 823 7.30 46.11 7.00
N SER A 824 7.37 47.15 6.16
CA SER A 824 8.64 47.65 5.63
C SER A 824 9.59 48.22 6.70
N GLN A 825 9.06 48.59 7.87
CA GLN A 825 9.80 49.18 9.00
C GLN A 825 9.95 48.21 10.18
N ALA A 826 9.04 47.23 10.34
CA ALA A 826 8.99 46.29 11.47
C ALA A 826 10.21 45.35 11.58
N ASN A 827 11.06 45.27 10.54
CA ASN A 827 12.26 44.43 10.51
C ASN A 827 11.98 42.94 10.88
N GLY A 828 11.00 42.34 10.21
CA GLY A 828 10.64 40.94 10.40
C GLY A 828 9.61 40.44 9.39
N SER A 829 8.97 39.34 9.73
CA SER A 829 7.94 38.67 8.92
C SER A 829 6.88 38.01 9.81
N LEU A 830 5.71 37.68 9.26
CA LEU A 830 4.67 36.94 9.98
C LEU A 830 4.75 35.44 9.65
N LEU A 831 4.43 34.62 10.65
CA LEU A 831 4.04 33.23 10.47
C LEU A 831 2.62 33.05 11.01
N ILE A 832 1.75 32.48 10.19
CA ILE A 832 0.33 32.28 10.48
C ILE A 832 -0.03 30.81 10.19
N THR A 833 -0.79 30.17 11.06
CA THR A 833 -1.37 28.83 10.82
C THR A 833 -2.84 28.95 10.42
N THR A 834 -3.31 28.08 9.53
CA THR A 834 -4.69 28.09 9.03
C THR A 834 -5.36 26.74 9.25
N TYR A 835 -6.56 26.76 9.84
CA TYR A 835 -7.17 25.55 10.42
C TYR A 835 -7.75 24.63 9.35
N GLN A 836 -8.88 25.03 8.77
CA GLN A 836 -9.45 24.36 7.59
C GLN A 836 -8.45 24.44 6.44
N ALA A 837 -7.94 25.65 6.18
CA ALA A 837 -7.10 25.93 5.02
C ALA A 837 -5.68 25.32 5.07
N GLY A 838 -5.36 24.43 6.01
CA GLY A 838 -4.30 23.41 5.89
C GLY A 838 -2.88 23.92 5.61
N ARG A 839 -2.57 25.18 5.92
CA ARG A 839 -1.33 25.83 5.49
C ARG A 839 -0.66 26.57 6.64
N VAL A 840 0.66 26.61 6.58
CA VAL A 840 1.47 27.62 7.27
C VAL A 840 1.78 28.71 6.26
N LEU A 841 1.34 29.93 6.55
CA LEU A 841 1.56 31.12 5.73
C LEU A 841 2.72 31.92 6.29
N LEU A 842 3.70 32.19 5.44
CA LEU A 842 4.86 33.02 5.72
C LEU A 842 4.72 34.35 4.97
N VAL A 843 4.54 35.45 5.70
CA VAL A 843 4.33 36.79 5.13
C VAL A 843 5.62 37.60 5.31
N GLY A 844 6.46 37.59 4.28
CA GLY A 844 7.74 38.28 4.24
C GLY A 844 7.71 39.62 3.50
N TRP A 845 8.85 40.33 3.54
CA TRP A 845 9.10 41.58 2.82
C TRP A 845 10.35 41.43 1.94
N ASN A 846 10.25 41.80 0.66
CA ASN A 846 11.39 41.68 -0.29
C ASN A 846 12.11 43.00 -0.60
N GLY A 847 11.88 44.05 0.19
CA GLY A 847 12.40 45.40 -0.07
C GLY A 847 11.55 46.23 -1.05
N GLN A 848 10.52 45.64 -1.67
CA GLN A 848 9.63 46.34 -2.61
C GLN A 848 8.14 46.05 -2.40
N GLN A 849 7.80 44.86 -1.88
CA GLN A 849 6.43 44.39 -1.66
C GLN A 849 6.39 43.25 -0.64
N VAL A 850 5.19 42.99 -0.11
CA VAL A 850 4.86 41.77 0.63
C VAL A 850 5.08 40.54 -0.25
N THR A 851 5.54 39.44 0.37
CA THR A 851 5.66 38.12 -0.26
C THR A 851 5.01 37.06 0.62
N LEU A 852 3.87 36.52 0.18
CA LEU A 852 3.21 35.38 0.80
C LEU A 852 3.79 34.05 0.28
N LEU A 853 4.23 33.18 1.18
CA LEU A 853 4.67 31.81 0.90
C LEU A 853 3.87 30.82 1.75
N ALA A 854 3.06 29.99 1.10
CA ALA A 854 2.31 28.92 1.75
C ALA A 854 3.10 27.61 1.82
N ARG A 855 2.85 26.82 2.87
CA ARG A 855 3.41 25.48 3.10
C ARG A 855 2.33 24.51 3.57
N GLN A 856 2.32 23.30 3.02
CA GLN A 856 1.29 22.30 3.30
C GLN A 856 1.55 21.56 4.61
N PHE A 857 0.53 21.52 5.48
CA PHE A 857 0.54 20.75 6.73
C PHE A 857 -0.86 20.17 7.00
N THR A 858 -0.93 19.03 7.66
CA THR A 858 -2.21 18.41 8.04
C THR A 858 -2.81 19.15 9.24
N LYS A 859 -3.75 20.07 8.98
CA LYS A 859 -4.47 20.86 10.02
C LYS A 859 -3.49 21.52 11.00
N PRO A 860 -2.66 22.50 10.56
CA PRO A 860 -1.73 23.19 11.43
C PRO A 860 -2.49 24.04 12.45
N MET A 861 -2.15 23.85 13.72
CA MET A 861 -2.83 24.45 14.88
C MET A 861 -1.89 25.44 15.59
N GLY A 862 -1.68 25.35 16.91
CA GLY A 862 -0.82 26.27 17.65
C GLY A 862 0.65 26.24 17.19
N VAL A 863 1.33 27.39 17.24
CA VAL A 863 2.73 27.56 16.83
C VAL A 863 3.52 28.41 17.82
N ALA A 864 4.77 28.04 18.10
CA ALA A 864 5.70 28.81 18.94
C ALA A 864 7.04 29.05 18.23
N VAL A 865 7.72 30.14 18.62
CA VAL A 865 9.04 30.54 18.10
C VAL A 865 9.90 31.01 19.26
N ALA A 866 11.16 30.55 19.33
CA ALA A 866 12.14 31.00 20.32
C ALA A 866 13.56 30.96 19.74
N GLY A 867 14.11 32.12 19.40
CA GLY A 867 15.41 32.24 18.74
C GLY A 867 15.43 31.48 17.41
N ASN A 868 16.33 30.51 17.27
CA ASN A 868 16.41 29.66 16.08
C ASN A 868 15.42 28.47 16.08
N ARG A 869 14.64 28.25 17.16
CA ARG A 869 13.67 27.15 17.29
C ARG A 869 12.27 27.59 16.89
N LEU A 870 11.52 26.69 16.27
CA LEU A 870 10.10 26.82 15.97
C LEU A 870 9.40 25.49 16.28
N ALA A 871 8.24 25.54 16.92
CA ALA A 871 7.40 24.38 17.20
C ALA A 871 6.02 24.57 16.56
N LEU A 872 5.51 23.56 15.86
CA LEU A 872 4.21 23.58 15.19
C LEU A 872 3.40 22.34 15.55
N SER A 873 2.20 22.51 16.08
CA SER A 873 1.25 21.40 16.20
C SER A 873 0.52 21.20 14.88
N THR A 874 0.33 19.94 14.51
CA THR A 874 -0.53 19.46 13.43
C THR A 874 -1.64 18.58 14.03
N GLN A 875 -2.46 17.91 13.20
CA GLN A 875 -3.52 17.01 13.69
C GLN A 875 -3.04 15.89 14.62
N HIS A 876 -1.86 15.31 14.37
CA HIS A 876 -1.38 14.12 15.07
C HIS A 876 0.09 14.18 15.50
N GLU A 877 0.83 15.20 15.05
CA GLU A 877 2.24 15.41 15.32
C GLU A 877 2.51 16.84 15.85
N LEU A 878 3.43 16.97 16.79
CA LEU A 878 4.08 18.25 17.09
C LEU A 878 5.50 18.23 16.53
N MET A 879 5.73 19.10 15.54
CA MET A 879 6.97 19.18 14.77
C MET A 879 7.89 20.28 15.32
N MET A 880 9.15 19.93 15.57
CA MET A 880 10.22 20.83 16.00
C MET A 880 11.15 21.15 14.83
N PHE A 881 11.39 22.44 14.58
CA PHE A 881 12.23 22.96 13.51
C PHE A 881 13.37 23.83 14.05
N ALA A 882 14.48 23.87 13.29
CA ALA A 882 15.60 24.79 13.52
C ALA A 882 15.94 25.58 12.25
N ASN A 883 16.25 26.87 12.42
CA ASN A 883 16.66 27.75 11.33
C ASN A 883 18.09 27.43 10.82
N ALA A 884 18.19 26.72 9.70
CA ALA A 884 19.43 26.41 9.00
C ALA A 884 19.88 27.59 8.11
N ARG A 885 20.15 28.75 8.74
CA ARG A 885 20.44 30.02 8.03
C ARG A 885 21.49 29.92 6.90
N PRO A 886 22.62 29.19 7.03
CA PRO A 886 23.58 29.05 5.93
C PRO A 886 23.01 28.37 4.69
N LEU A 887 22.07 27.43 4.85
CA LEU A 887 21.42 26.72 3.75
C LEU A 887 20.32 27.56 3.08
N ALA A 888 19.76 28.57 3.76
CA ALA A 888 18.73 29.45 3.22
C ALA A 888 19.18 30.19 1.96
N TYR A 889 20.45 30.60 1.92
CA TYR A 889 21.03 31.30 0.78
C TYR A 889 21.12 30.41 -0.47
N SER A 890 21.44 29.12 -0.33
CA SER A 890 21.71 28.18 -1.43
C SER A 890 20.56 27.20 -1.71
N TYR A 891 19.39 27.37 -1.07
CA TYR A 891 18.23 26.49 -1.21
C TYR A 891 17.74 26.36 -2.66
N LEU A 892 17.64 27.49 -3.38
CA LEU A 892 17.35 27.55 -4.80
C LEU A 892 18.62 27.94 -5.56
N GLU A 893 19.07 27.09 -6.49
CA GLU A 893 20.32 27.31 -7.25
C GLU A 893 20.19 28.43 -8.28
N ASP A 894 19.00 28.59 -8.86
CA ASP A 894 18.64 29.66 -9.79
C ASP A 894 18.40 31.01 -9.09
N GLN A 895 18.10 31.00 -7.79
CA GLN A 895 17.71 32.17 -7.00
C GLN A 895 18.42 32.22 -5.63
N PRO A 896 19.78 32.29 -5.61
CA PRO A 896 20.53 32.38 -4.38
C PRO A 896 20.18 33.64 -3.58
N GLY A 897 20.14 33.52 -2.25
CA GLY A 897 19.78 34.62 -1.35
C GLY A 897 18.32 35.06 -1.42
N ARG A 898 17.42 34.30 -2.08
CA ARG A 898 15.96 34.56 -2.08
C ARG A 898 15.34 34.52 -0.69
N TYR A 899 15.89 33.68 0.20
CA TYR A 899 15.46 33.49 1.57
C TYR A 899 16.60 33.81 2.54
N ASP A 900 16.28 34.37 3.71
CA ASP A 900 17.25 34.74 4.76
C ASP A 900 17.14 33.88 6.04
N ALA A 901 16.14 33.00 6.09
CA ALA A 901 16.00 31.91 7.05
C ALA A 901 15.40 30.66 6.37
N LEU A 902 15.77 29.48 6.86
CA LEU A 902 15.27 28.20 6.36
C LEU A 902 15.03 27.24 7.53
N TYR A 903 13.80 27.17 8.00
CA TYR A 903 13.39 26.25 9.06
C TYR A 903 13.30 24.83 8.52
N LEU A 904 14.18 23.95 9.01
CA LEU A 904 14.21 22.53 8.69
C LEU A 904 13.74 21.72 9.90
N PRO A 905 12.97 20.64 9.72
CA PRO A 905 12.53 19.80 10.83
C PRO A 905 13.74 19.09 11.47
N ARG A 906 13.63 18.82 12.77
CA ARG A 906 14.68 18.20 13.60
C ARG A 906 14.15 17.08 14.48
N THR A 907 12.89 17.19 14.91
CA THR A 907 12.18 16.14 15.67
C THR A 907 10.70 16.24 15.34
N SER A 908 9.99 15.12 15.35
CA SER A 908 8.52 15.13 15.42
C SER A 908 8.08 14.23 16.56
N TYR A 909 7.08 14.68 17.31
CA TYR A 909 6.48 13.97 18.42
C TYR A 909 5.08 13.53 18.00
N PHE A 910 4.82 12.22 18.02
CA PHE A 910 3.51 11.67 17.67
C PHE A 910 2.54 11.80 18.86
N THR A 911 1.81 12.91 18.91
CA THR A 911 0.96 13.30 20.04
C THR A 911 -0.47 12.77 19.96
N GLY A 912 -0.93 12.39 18.76
CA GLY A 912 -2.36 12.17 18.50
C GLY A 912 -3.16 13.49 18.48
N ASP A 913 -4.49 13.38 18.42
CA ASP A 913 -5.43 14.49 18.22
C ASP A 913 -5.72 15.28 19.51
N LEU A 914 -4.73 16.07 19.97
CA LEU A 914 -4.79 16.86 21.22
C LEU A 914 -5.54 18.21 21.09
N HIS A 915 -5.89 18.62 19.87
CA HIS A 915 -6.53 19.92 19.56
C HIS A 915 -5.72 21.11 20.10
N THR A 916 -4.41 21.14 19.83
CA THR A 916 -3.45 22.05 20.47
C THR A 916 -3.64 23.53 20.09
N HIS A 917 -4.36 24.32 20.90
CA HIS A 917 -4.74 25.69 20.52
C HIS A 917 -3.60 26.73 20.58
N ASP A 918 -2.64 26.60 21.51
CA ASP A 918 -1.53 27.55 21.66
C ASP A 918 -0.27 26.82 22.15
N LEU A 919 0.90 27.36 21.82
CA LEU A 919 2.21 26.82 22.17
C LEU A 919 3.11 27.91 22.74
N ALA A 920 3.95 27.56 23.72
CA ALA A 920 4.97 28.46 24.26
C ALA A 920 6.25 27.73 24.65
N PHE A 921 7.40 28.32 24.37
CA PHE A 921 8.69 27.89 24.90
C PHE A 921 8.96 28.50 26.27
N ASP A 922 9.53 27.72 27.19
CA ASP A 922 10.21 28.23 28.38
C ASP A 922 11.74 28.05 28.22
N THR A 923 12.47 28.04 29.35
CA THR A 923 13.91 27.79 29.38
C THR A 923 14.30 26.36 29.00
N ASP A 924 13.45 25.37 29.30
CA ASP A 924 13.85 23.97 29.40
C ASP A 924 13.14 23.06 28.37
N GLY A 925 12.02 23.51 27.81
CA GLY A 925 11.19 22.73 26.90
C GLY A 925 10.10 23.54 26.19
N LEU A 926 8.97 22.88 25.94
CA LEU A 926 7.81 23.43 25.25
C LEU A 926 6.54 23.06 26.01
N TRP A 927 5.70 24.08 26.25
CA TRP A 927 4.35 23.97 26.79
C TRP A 927 3.32 24.01 25.66
N LEU A 928 2.29 23.17 25.82
CA LEU A 928 1.20 23.06 24.86
C LEU A 928 -0.16 23.07 25.56
N VAL A 929 -1.12 23.83 25.00
CA VAL A 929 -2.51 23.87 25.46
C VAL A 929 -3.24 22.67 24.87
N ASN A 930 -3.41 21.60 25.65
CA ASN A 930 -4.12 20.39 25.25
C ASN A 930 -5.63 20.58 25.53
N THR A 931 -6.32 21.16 24.57
CA THR A 931 -7.77 21.42 24.65
C THR A 931 -8.58 20.14 24.75
N ARG A 932 -8.18 19.07 24.02
CA ARG A 932 -8.87 17.78 24.02
C ARG A 932 -8.97 17.17 25.42
N PHE A 933 -7.92 17.29 26.22
CA PHE A 933 -7.84 16.81 27.61
C PHE A 933 -7.92 17.93 28.67
N SER A 934 -8.34 19.15 28.28
CA SER A 934 -8.54 20.30 29.17
C SER A 934 -7.32 20.67 30.07
N CYS A 935 -6.09 20.50 29.58
CA CYS A 935 -4.88 20.65 30.39
C CYS A 935 -3.73 21.40 29.69
N LEU A 936 -2.80 21.94 30.48
CA LEU A 936 -1.46 22.30 30.03
C LEU A 936 -0.56 21.08 30.09
N ALA A 937 0.20 20.83 29.03
CA ALA A 937 1.06 19.67 28.91
C ALA A 937 2.47 20.02 28.41
N SER A 938 3.40 19.09 28.61
CA SER A 938 4.73 19.07 27.98
C SER A 938 4.86 17.87 27.04
N LEU A 939 5.84 17.95 26.13
CA LEU A 939 6.26 16.81 25.31
C LEU A 939 6.86 15.68 26.16
N SER A 940 6.90 14.47 25.60
CA SER A 940 7.56 13.28 26.16
C SER A 940 8.07 12.39 25.02
N LEU A 941 9.01 11.49 25.31
CA LEU A 941 9.47 10.45 24.39
C LEU A 941 8.73 9.11 24.62
N ASP A 942 8.23 8.90 25.84
CA ASP A 942 7.58 7.64 26.27
C ASP A 942 6.04 7.71 26.22
N PHE A 943 5.47 8.91 26.09
CA PHE A 943 4.03 9.19 26.15
C PHE A 943 3.62 10.24 25.11
N SER A 944 2.37 10.19 24.65
CA SER A 944 1.83 11.15 23.67
C SER A 944 1.91 12.62 24.15
N PHE A 945 1.78 12.83 25.46
CA PHE A 945 2.07 14.07 26.18
C PHE A 945 2.21 13.75 27.68
N VAL A 946 2.76 14.67 28.46
CA VAL A 946 2.72 14.62 29.94
C VAL A 946 1.92 15.81 30.44
N PRO A 947 0.77 15.61 31.13
CA PRO A 947 0.05 16.70 31.77
C PRO A 947 0.92 17.37 32.84
N ARG A 948 0.78 18.70 32.98
CA ARG A 948 1.58 19.51 33.91
C ARG A 948 0.71 20.36 34.84
N TRP A 949 -0.45 20.79 34.36
CA TRP A 949 -1.47 21.54 35.10
C TRP A 949 -2.82 21.37 34.40
N TYR A 950 -3.92 21.45 35.13
CA TYR A 950 -5.29 21.53 34.60
C TYR A 950 -6.14 22.38 35.56
N PRO A 951 -7.22 23.03 35.09
CA PRO A 951 -8.04 23.89 35.95
C PRO A 951 -8.58 23.14 37.18
N PRO A 952 -8.70 23.78 38.35
CA PRO A 952 -9.09 23.12 39.62
C PRO A 952 -10.49 22.51 39.60
N PHE A 953 -11.34 22.93 38.66
CA PHE A 953 -12.69 22.42 38.46
C PHE A 953 -12.75 21.20 37.51
N ILE A 954 -11.65 20.80 36.85
CA ILE A 954 -11.59 19.58 36.04
C ILE A 954 -11.31 18.38 36.93
N SER A 955 -12.23 17.42 36.99
CA SER A 955 -12.11 16.25 37.89
C SER A 955 -11.16 15.17 37.38
N GLU A 956 -10.99 15.04 36.06
CA GLU A 956 -10.21 13.96 35.44
C GLU A 956 -9.63 14.37 34.08
N ILE A 957 -8.44 13.85 33.76
CA ILE A 957 -7.73 14.13 32.49
C ILE A 957 -8.19 13.13 31.42
N VAL A 958 -9.33 13.40 30.81
CA VAL A 958 -9.98 12.54 29.78
C VAL A 958 -10.24 13.31 28.47
N PRO A 959 -10.31 12.64 27.30
CA PRO A 959 -10.33 13.28 25.97
C PRO A 959 -11.70 13.88 25.58
N GLU A 960 -12.26 14.74 26.43
CA GLU A 960 -13.67 15.15 26.42
C GLU A 960 -13.96 16.65 26.16
N ASP A 961 -12.94 17.51 25.96
CA ASP A 961 -13.16 18.96 25.69
C ASP A 961 -14.14 19.62 26.69
N ARG A 962 -13.88 19.48 27.99
CA ARG A 962 -14.82 19.87 29.05
C ARG A 962 -14.98 21.39 29.19
N CYS A 963 -13.85 22.12 29.18
CA CYS A 963 -13.81 23.59 29.36
C CYS A 963 -13.36 24.38 28.12
N HIS A 964 -12.82 23.69 27.12
CA HIS A 964 -12.10 24.26 25.98
C HIS A 964 -11.01 25.27 26.39
N LEU A 965 -9.96 24.74 27.03
CA LEU A 965 -8.73 25.49 27.31
C LEU A 965 -8.09 25.93 25.98
N ASN A 966 -7.92 27.24 25.77
CA ASN A 966 -7.83 27.83 24.43
C ASN A 966 -6.57 28.70 24.18
N GLY A 967 -5.83 29.10 25.22
CA GLY A 967 -4.69 29.99 25.02
C GLY A 967 -3.80 30.14 26.24
N LEU A 968 -2.55 30.55 26.04
CA LEU A 968 -1.52 30.60 27.08
C LEU A 968 -0.66 31.87 27.01
N ALA A 969 -0.60 32.62 28.11
CA ALA A 969 0.33 33.72 28.33
C ALA A 969 1.48 33.28 29.26
N MET A 970 2.70 33.65 28.87
CA MET A 970 3.91 33.42 29.65
C MET A 970 4.33 34.70 30.38
N VAL A 971 4.62 34.60 31.68
CA VAL A 971 5.22 35.68 32.49
C VAL A 971 6.57 35.21 33.00
N ALA A 972 7.61 36.05 32.88
CA ALA A 972 9.00 35.70 33.22
C ALA A 972 9.50 34.35 32.62
N GLY A 973 8.94 33.95 31.47
CA GLY A 973 9.27 32.68 30.79
C GLY A 973 8.51 31.45 31.30
N ARG A 974 7.48 31.60 32.15
CA ARG A 974 6.66 30.49 32.69
C ARG A 974 5.18 30.63 32.34
N PRO A 975 4.41 29.53 32.24
CA PRO A 975 2.95 29.59 32.16
C PRO A 975 2.37 30.38 33.34
N LYS A 976 1.53 31.37 33.06
CA LYS A 976 0.93 32.20 34.11
C LYS A 976 -0.55 32.48 33.95
N TYR A 977 -1.03 32.77 32.73
CA TYR A 977 -2.46 32.96 32.48
C TYR A 977 -2.94 32.09 31.32
N VAL A 978 -4.11 31.49 31.46
CA VAL A 978 -4.77 30.71 30.40
C VAL A 978 -6.19 31.17 30.17
N THR A 979 -6.67 31.11 28.92
CA THR A 979 -8.08 31.33 28.59
C THR A 979 -8.82 30.00 28.44
N ALA A 980 -10.10 29.96 28.84
CA ALA A 980 -11.02 28.86 28.55
C ALA A 980 -12.40 29.41 28.13
N LEU A 981 -13.15 28.63 27.34
CA LEU A 981 -14.47 29.07 26.85
C LEU A 981 -15.59 28.89 27.89
N GLY A 982 -15.35 28.12 28.96
CA GLY A 982 -16.28 28.00 30.09
C GLY A 982 -15.69 27.29 31.31
N GLU A 983 -16.10 27.72 32.50
CA GLU A 983 -15.92 26.97 33.75
C GLU A 983 -16.84 25.72 33.73
N SER A 984 -16.33 24.60 33.23
CA SER A 984 -17.12 23.37 33.11
C SER A 984 -16.29 22.10 33.10
N ASP A 985 -16.81 21.09 33.80
CA ASP A 985 -16.27 19.72 33.90
C ASP A 985 -17.14 18.70 33.15
N LYS A 986 -18.03 19.16 32.26
CA LYS A 986 -18.91 18.32 31.44
C LYS A 986 -18.44 18.33 30.00
N VAL A 987 -18.50 17.19 29.32
CA VAL A 987 -18.17 17.03 27.89
C VAL A 987 -18.79 18.16 27.07
N GLY A 988 -17.95 19.07 26.55
CA GLY A 988 -18.39 20.23 25.78
C GLY A 988 -19.29 21.26 26.48
N GLY A 989 -19.37 21.27 27.81
CA GLY A 989 -20.33 22.07 28.59
C GLY A 989 -20.28 23.58 28.35
N TRP A 990 -19.11 24.10 27.97
CA TRP A 990 -18.88 25.48 27.54
C TRP A 990 -19.75 25.92 26.35
N ARG A 991 -20.24 25.01 25.51
CA ARG A 991 -20.98 25.33 24.27
C ARG A 991 -22.28 26.11 24.51
N ALA A 992 -22.91 25.90 25.68
CA ALA A 992 -24.14 26.58 26.08
C ALA A 992 -23.89 28.04 26.51
N THR A 993 -22.74 28.33 27.12
CA THR A 993 -22.41 29.65 27.67
C THR A 993 -21.41 30.45 26.82
N LYS A 994 -20.87 29.89 25.73
CA LYS A 994 -19.78 30.45 24.89
C LYS A 994 -19.76 31.97 24.64
N ALA A 995 -20.93 32.61 24.56
CA ALA A 995 -21.06 34.06 24.33
C ALA A 995 -20.66 34.93 25.53
N THR A 996 -20.67 34.39 26.76
CA THR A 996 -20.40 35.12 28.02
C THR A 996 -19.70 34.27 29.10
N GLY A 997 -19.55 32.96 28.90
CA GLY A 997 -19.02 32.03 29.90
C GLY A 997 -17.49 31.96 29.97
N GLY A 998 -16.79 32.64 29.07
CA GLY A 998 -15.33 32.61 28.98
C GLY A 998 -14.65 33.19 30.20
N ILE A 999 -13.47 32.65 30.51
CA ILE A 999 -12.69 32.95 31.71
C ILE A 999 -11.19 33.10 31.41
N VAL A 1000 -10.49 33.79 32.32
CA VAL A 1000 -9.02 33.71 32.46
C VAL A 1000 -8.69 33.13 33.83
N ILE A 1001 -7.72 32.22 33.87
CA ILE A 1001 -7.26 31.53 35.07
C ILE A 1001 -5.77 31.83 35.29
N ASP A 1002 -5.37 32.13 36.51
CA ASP A 1002 -3.96 32.19 36.93
C ASP A 1002 -3.46 30.77 37.25
N VAL A 1003 -2.41 30.35 36.56
CA VAL A 1003 -1.86 28.97 36.61
C VAL A 1003 -1.04 28.70 37.88
N GLU A 1004 -0.63 29.73 38.62
CA GLU A 1004 0.12 29.58 39.86
C GLU A 1004 -0.75 29.66 41.13
N THR A 1005 -1.97 30.21 41.04
CA THR A 1005 -2.91 30.33 42.17
C THR A 1005 -4.22 29.58 41.98
N ASP A 1006 -4.47 29.02 40.79
CA ASP A 1006 -5.74 28.41 40.36
C ASP A 1006 -6.95 29.37 40.36
N GLU A 1007 -6.74 30.67 40.59
CA GLU A 1007 -7.81 31.67 40.67
C GLU A 1007 -8.33 32.08 39.29
N ILE A 1008 -9.66 32.17 39.17
CA ILE A 1008 -10.33 32.68 37.96
C ILE A 1008 -10.38 34.21 38.04
N VAL A 1009 -9.32 34.84 37.52
CA VAL A 1009 -9.07 36.29 37.58
C VAL A 1009 -9.97 37.13 36.68
N LEU A 1010 -10.51 36.56 35.58
CA LEU A 1010 -11.51 37.23 34.74
C LEU A 1010 -12.64 36.28 34.35
N ARG A 1011 -13.84 36.85 34.18
CA ARG A 1011 -15.10 36.16 33.84
C ARG A 1011 -15.92 37.03 32.88
N GLY A 1012 -16.93 36.45 32.22
CA GLY A 1012 -17.84 37.20 31.35
C GLY A 1012 -17.41 37.28 29.88
N LEU A 1013 -16.32 36.60 29.49
CA LEU A 1013 -15.73 36.77 28.16
C LEU A 1013 -16.47 35.98 27.08
N SER A 1014 -16.44 36.51 25.86
CA SER A 1014 -17.01 35.91 24.65
C SER A 1014 -15.91 35.16 23.90
N MET A 1015 -15.85 33.85 24.08
CA MET A 1015 -14.86 32.93 23.47
C MET A 1015 -13.39 33.43 23.49
N PRO A 1016 -12.76 33.65 24.67
CA PRO A 1016 -11.46 34.32 24.78
C PRO A 1016 -10.27 33.51 24.23
N HIS A 1017 -9.40 34.14 23.45
CA HIS A 1017 -8.32 33.49 22.68
C HIS A 1017 -6.96 34.23 22.83
N SER A 1018 -5.86 33.47 22.66
CA SER A 1018 -4.46 33.97 22.57
C SER A 1018 -4.08 35.06 23.58
N PRO A 1019 -4.14 34.79 24.90
CA PRO A 1019 -3.65 35.73 25.91
C PRO A 1019 -2.13 35.91 25.79
N ARG A 1020 -1.63 37.12 25.98
CA ARG A 1020 -0.21 37.50 25.90
C ARG A 1020 0.14 38.48 27.03
N TRP A 1021 1.30 38.31 27.65
CA TRP A 1021 1.84 39.30 28.58
C TRP A 1021 2.76 40.28 27.85
N TYR A 1022 2.52 41.58 27.99
CA TYR A 1022 3.31 42.60 27.32
C TYR A 1022 3.19 43.96 28.03
N GLN A 1023 4.31 44.66 28.20
CA GLN A 1023 4.37 45.96 28.90
C GLN A 1023 3.66 45.93 30.28
N GLU A 1024 3.90 44.86 31.05
CA GLU A 1024 3.30 44.62 32.39
C GLU A 1024 1.76 44.57 32.41
N ARG A 1025 1.15 44.25 31.26
CA ARG A 1025 -0.29 44.07 31.09
C ARG A 1025 -0.61 42.71 30.49
N LEU A 1026 -1.80 42.19 30.81
CA LEU A 1026 -2.40 41.08 30.10
C LEU A 1026 -3.18 41.62 28.90
N TRP A 1027 -2.90 41.06 27.72
CA TRP A 1027 -3.60 41.34 26.48
C TRP A 1027 -4.27 40.06 25.98
N LEU A 1028 -5.49 40.14 25.45
CA LEU A 1028 -6.21 38.96 24.95
C LEU A 1028 -7.27 39.34 23.90
N LEU A 1029 -7.71 38.36 23.13
CA LEU A 1029 -8.79 38.53 22.15
C LEU A 1029 -10.11 38.07 22.78
N ASN A 1030 -11.10 38.96 22.84
CA ASN A 1030 -12.47 38.64 23.25
C ASN A 1030 -13.26 38.22 21.99
N SER A 1031 -12.86 37.09 21.40
CA SER A 1031 -13.08 36.80 19.98
C SER A 1031 -14.55 36.75 19.54
N GLY A 1032 -15.48 36.39 20.43
CA GLY A 1032 -16.92 36.39 20.17
C GLY A 1032 -17.56 37.77 20.06
N THR A 1033 -16.85 38.86 20.41
CA THR A 1033 -17.28 40.27 20.20
C THR A 1033 -16.43 41.00 19.16
N GLY A 1034 -15.32 40.41 18.70
CA GLY A 1034 -14.34 41.01 17.79
C GLY A 1034 -13.35 41.97 18.45
N GLU A 1035 -13.18 41.93 19.77
CA GLU A 1035 -12.39 42.95 20.49
C GLU A 1035 -10.98 42.50 20.88
N LEU A 1036 -10.02 43.42 20.79
CA LEU A 1036 -8.74 43.34 21.48
C LEU A 1036 -8.88 43.99 22.86
N TRP A 1037 -8.59 43.24 23.92
CA TRP A 1037 -8.66 43.70 25.30
C TRP A 1037 -7.25 43.88 25.90
N ARG A 1038 -7.07 44.95 26.67
CA ARG A 1038 -5.96 45.17 27.61
C ARG A 1038 -6.53 45.08 29.02
N VAL A 1039 -5.80 44.46 29.94
CA VAL A 1039 -6.26 44.27 31.34
C VAL A 1039 -5.14 44.68 32.30
N ASP A 1040 -5.51 45.41 33.35
CA ASP A 1040 -4.62 45.71 34.46
C ASP A 1040 -4.54 44.49 35.42
N PRO A 1041 -3.37 43.87 35.64
CA PRO A 1041 -3.23 42.78 36.61
C PRO A 1041 -3.44 43.24 38.07
N ALA A 1042 -3.44 44.55 38.35
CA ALA A 1042 -3.65 45.10 39.69
C ALA A 1042 -5.13 45.39 40.03
N THR A 1043 -6.01 45.55 39.02
CA THR A 1043 -7.46 45.81 39.24
C THR A 1043 -8.37 44.78 38.59
N TRP A 1044 -7.87 44.00 37.62
CA TRP A 1044 -8.62 43.10 36.74
C TRP A 1044 -9.74 43.79 35.94
N GLU A 1045 -9.67 45.11 35.79
CA GLU A 1045 -10.58 45.87 34.92
C GLU A 1045 -10.16 45.73 33.44
N PRO A 1046 -11.06 45.31 32.54
CA PRO A 1046 -10.77 45.20 31.12
C PRO A 1046 -11.02 46.51 30.37
N GLU A 1047 -10.09 46.84 29.49
CA GLU A 1047 -10.15 47.96 28.56
C GLU A 1047 -10.29 47.44 27.12
N VAL A 1048 -11.37 47.83 26.44
CA VAL A 1048 -11.54 47.55 25.00
C VAL A 1048 -10.64 48.49 24.22
N VAL A 1049 -9.51 47.97 23.72
CA VAL A 1049 -8.51 48.76 22.97
C VAL A 1049 -9.03 49.09 21.57
N CYS A 1050 -9.62 48.11 20.89
CA CYS A 1050 -10.34 48.31 19.64
C CYS A 1050 -11.29 47.14 19.35
N ALA A 1051 -12.30 47.38 18.51
CA ALA A 1051 -13.14 46.33 17.91
C ALA A 1051 -12.78 46.15 16.43
N LEU A 1052 -12.78 44.90 15.96
CA LEU A 1052 -12.35 44.49 14.62
C LEU A 1052 -13.42 43.57 14.01
N PRO A 1053 -13.69 43.65 12.68
CA PRO A 1053 -14.76 42.91 12.02
C PRO A 1053 -14.34 41.46 11.72
N GLY A 1054 -14.12 40.64 12.75
CA GLY A 1054 -13.75 39.23 12.58
C GLY A 1054 -13.56 38.50 13.90
N PHE A 1055 -13.62 37.17 13.85
CA PHE A 1055 -13.42 36.34 15.03
C PHE A 1055 -11.92 36.20 15.33
N GLY A 1056 -11.48 36.74 16.47
CA GLY A 1056 -10.07 36.83 16.83
C GLY A 1056 -9.39 35.47 17.03
N ARG A 1057 -8.29 35.23 16.31
CA ARG A 1057 -7.45 34.02 16.41
C ARG A 1057 -5.98 34.35 16.16
N GLY A 1058 -5.14 34.17 17.18
CA GLY A 1058 -3.72 34.53 17.14
C GLY A 1058 -3.46 36.00 17.46
N LEU A 1059 -2.58 36.25 18.44
CA LEU A 1059 -2.14 37.58 18.87
C LEU A 1059 -0.62 37.60 19.02
N ALA A 1060 0.03 38.60 18.42
CA ALA A 1060 1.44 38.92 18.62
C ALA A 1060 1.62 40.43 18.88
N LEU A 1061 2.58 40.80 19.74
CA LEU A 1061 2.82 42.18 20.16
C LEU A 1061 4.26 42.57 19.81
N VAL A 1062 4.43 43.68 19.08
CA VAL A 1062 5.66 44.03 18.36
C VAL A 1062 5.89 45.55 18.44
N GLY A 1063 6.64 45.99 19.45
CA GLY A 1063 6.81 47.41 19.75
C GLY A 1063 5.48 48.04 20.17
N ASP A 1064 5.15 49.20 19.62
CA ASP A 1064 3.88 49.90 19.87
C ASP A 1064 2.69 49.33 19.08
N TYR A 1065 2.76 48.07 18.62
CA TYR A 1065 1.75 47.45 17.74
C TYR A 1065 1.28 46.07 18.23
N ALA A 1066 -0.04 45.84 18.16
CA ALA A 1066 -0.63 44.51 18.17
C ALA A 1066 -0.88 44.03 16.74
N LEU A 1067 -0.64 42.74 16.53
CA LEU A 1067 -0.98 42.01 15.31
C LEU A 1067 -2.09 41.02 15.69
N VAL A 1068 -3.29 41.26 15.19
CA VAL A 1068 -4.49 40.47 15.51
C VAL A 1068 -4.89 39.67 14.29
N GLY A 1069 -4.84 38.34 14.38
CA GLY A 1069 -5.42 37.47 13.37
C GLY A 1069 -6.95 37.41 13.51
N LEU A 1070 -7.64 37.42 12.37
CA LEU A 1070 -9.08 37.45 12.26
C LEU A 1070 -9.57 36.37 11.30
N SER A 1071 -10.66 35.71 11.65
CA SER A 1071 -11.33 34.68 10.86
C SER A 1071 -12.79 35.02 10.61
N GLN A 1072 -13.34 34.50 9.50
CA GLN A 1072 -14.78 34.50 9.27
C GLN A 1072 -15.46 33.43 10.13
N MET A 1073 -16.74 33.63 10.44
CA MET A 1073 -17.55 32.63 11.15
C MET A 1073 -18.19 31.64 10.16
N ARG A 1074 -18.48 30.43 10.63
CA ARG A 1074 -19.09 29.38 9.81
C ARG A 1074 -20.58 29.63 9.61
N GLU A 1075 -21.01 29.65 8.36
CA GLU A 1075 -22.41 29.47 8.01
C GLU A 1075 -22.80 28.00 8.29
N HIS A 1076 -24.01 27.80 8.80
CA HIS A 1076 -24.63 26.52 9.20
C HIS A 1076 -24.12 25.82 10.49
N HIS A 1077 -25.00 25.83 11.50
CA HIS A 1077 -25.25 24.77 12.49
C HIS A 1077 -24.19 24.27 13.50
N ILE A 1078 -23.21 25.10 13.92
CA ILE A 1078 -22.45 24.82 15.18
C ILE A 1078 -22.47 26.02 16.16
N PHE A 1079 -22.48 27.26 15.66
CA PHE A 1079 -22.47 28.46 16.48
C PHE A 1079 -23.81 29.19 16.41
N GLY A 1080 -24.67 28.96 17.41
CA GLY A 1080 -25.77 29.89 17.71
C GLY A 1080 -25.23 31.27 18.10
N GLU A 1081 -26.05 32.29 17.84
CA GLU A 1081 -25.71 33.73 17.76
C GLU A 1081 -24.59 34.20 18.71
N LEU A 1082 -23.54 34.78 18.13
CA LEU A 1082 -22.46 35.46 18.84
C LEU A 1082 -22.58 36.99 18.68
N PRO A 1083 -22.15 37.82 19.65
CA PRO A 1083 -22.23 39.29 19.56
C PRO A 1083 -21.56 39.88 18.30
N LEU A 1084 -20.47 39.27 17.82
CA LEU A 1084 -19.80 39.64 16.56
C LEU A 1084 -20.76 39.66 15.36
N GLN A 1085 -21.72 38.73 15.33
CA GLN A 1085 -22.66 38.45 14.23
C GLN A 1085 -23.72 39.54 14.05
N THR A 1086 -24.00 40.33 15.08
CA THR A 1086 -24.92 41.48 15.03
C THR A 1086 -24.19 42.83 15.03
N ARG A 1087 -22.87 42.83 15.31
CA ARG A 1087 -22.02 44.03 15.37
C ARG A 1087 -21.45 44.46 14.03
N PHE A 1088 -21.17 43.51 13.14
CA PHE A 1088 -20.55 43.76 11.83
C PHE A 1088 -21.29 43.01 10.72
N GLU A 1089 -21.69 43.73 9.66
CA GLU A 1089 -22.41 43.19 8.50
C GLU A 1089 -21.54 42.27 7.65
N HIS A 1090 -20.22 42.49 7.62
CA HIS A 1090 -19.24 41.71 6.88
C HIS A 1090 -18.04 41.38 7.79
N LEU A 1091 -17.50 40.17 7.65
CA LEU A 1091 -16.36 39.68 8.44
C LEU A 1091 -15.12 39.44 7.56
N ILE A 1092 -13.96 39.86 8.06
CA ILE A 1092 -12.67 39.80 7.39
C ILE A 1092 -11.89 38.56 7.86
N CYS A 1093 -11.28 37.84 6.92
CA CYS A 1093 -10.20 36.90 7.19
C CYS A 1093 -8.86 37.60 6.90
N GLY A 1094 -7.97 37.72 7.89
CA GLY A 1094 -6.78 38.57 7.73
C GLY A 1094 -6.00 38.84 9.01
N VAL A 1095 -5.04 39.76 8.93
CA VAL A 1095 -4.30 40.31 10.08
C VAL A 1095 -4.47 41.82 10.11
N ALA A 1096 -4.96 42.34 11.23
CA ALA A 1096 -4.99 43.77 11.53
C ALA A 1096 -3.72 44.19 12.28
N VAL A 1097 -3.11 45.31 11.87
CA VAL A 1097 -2.06 46.00 12.63
C VAL A 1097 -2.73 47.10 13.45
N VAL A 1098 -2.76 46.95 14.77
CA VAL A 1098 -3.36 47.89 15.71
C VAL A 1098 -2.27 48.69 16.41
N ASP A 1099 -2.39 50.01 16.37
CA ASP A 1099 -1.52 50.94 17.11
C ASP A 1099 -1.97 51.00 18.58
N LEU A 1100 -1.08 50.59 19.49
CA LEU A 1100 -1.36 50.45 20.91
C LEU A 1100 -1.49 51.78 21.66
N GLN A 1101 -0.98 52.87 21.07
CA GLN A 1101 -1.10 54.21 21.64
C GLN A 1101 -2.38 54.91 21.17
N LYS A 1102 -2.86 54.60 19.96
CA LYS A 1102 -4.09 55.15 19.38
C LYS A 1102 -5.36 54.33 19.66
N GLY A 1103 -5.24 53.04 19.98
CA GLY A 1103 -6.39 52.15 20.12
C GLY A 1103 -7.13 51.91 18.79
N ALA A 1104 -6.39 51.84 17.68
CA ALA A 1104 -6.99 51.80 16.35
C ALA A 1104 -6.19 50.93 15.36
N PRO A 1105 -6.87 50.20 14.45
CA PRO A 1105 -6.21 49.56 13.31
C PRO A 1105 -5.63 50.64 12.38
N ILE A 1106 -4.35 50.49 12.03
CA ILE A 1106 -3.60 51.38 11.13
C ILE A 1106 -3.25 50.72 9.79
N GLY A 1107 -3.54 49.43 9.62
CA GLY A 1107 -3.26 48.69 8.39
C GLY A 1107 -3.78 47.26 8.41
N TRP A 1108 -4.01 46.70 7.23
CA TRP A 1108 -4.68 45.42 7.00
C TRP A 1108 -3.94 44.53 5.99
N LEU A 1109 -3.89 43.24 6.31
CA LEU A 1109 -3.54 42.16 5.38
C LEU A 1109 -4.71 41.20 5.30
N GLU A 1110 -5.46 41.22 4.21
CA GLU A 1110 -6.65 40.38 4.03
C GLU A 1110 -6.34 39.17 3.13
N PHE A 1111 -7.06 38.07 3.34
CA PHE A 1111 -7.00 36.86 2.53
C PHE A 1111 -8.34 36.65 1.78
N PRO A 1112 -8.56 37.32 0.63
CA PRO A 1112 -9.85 37.30 -0.06
C PRO A 1112 -10.16 35.96 -0.77
N THR A 1113 -9.16 35.11 -0.98
CA THR A 1113 -9.31 33.78 -1.61
C THR A 1113 -8.54 32.71 -0.84
N GLY A 1114 -9.05 31.48 -0.85
CA GLY A 1114 -8.42 30.27 -0.30
C GLY A 1114 -8.18 30.19 1.21
N CYS A 1115 -8.54 31.21 2.00
CA CYS A 1115 -8.45 31.14 3.46
C CYS A 1115 -9.57 31.93 4.15
N ARG A 1116 -10.40 31.24 4.95
CA ARG A 1116 -11.46 31.86 5.77
C ARG A 1116 -11.27 31.68 7.30
N GLU A 1117 -10.44 30.73 7.72
CA GLU A 1117 -10.14 30.45 9.13
C GLU A 1117 -8.61 30.35 9.38
N LEU A 1118 -8.05 31.44 9.91
CA LEU A 1118 -6.75 31.44 10.61
C LEU A 1118 -6.87 30.68 11.94
N TYR A 1119 -5.75 30.37 12.59
CA TYR A 1119 -5.74 29.67 13.88
C TYR A 1119 -4.80 30.33 14.91
N ASP A 1120 -3.53 30.56 14.56
CA ASP A 1120 -2.56 31.24 15.40
C ASP A 1120 -1.57 32.06 14.55
N LEU A 1121 -0.91 33.04 15.18
CA LEU A 1121 -0.10 34.09 14.55
C LEU A 1121 1.11 34.40 15.45
N LYS A 1122 2.31 34.37 14.87
CA LYS A 1122 3.56 34.75 15.55
C LYS A 1122 4.43 35.64 14.63
N PHE A 1123 5.22 36.54 15.23
CA PHE A 1123 6.16 37.43 14.52
C PHE A 1123 7.59 36.84 14.52
N LEU A 1124 8.31 37.02 13.42
CA LEU A 1124 9.69 36.56 13.22
C LEU A 1124 10.64 37.77 13.13
N PRO A 1125 11.21 38.25 14.25
CA PRO A 1125 12.10 39.41 14.26
C PRO A 1125 13.43 39.13 13.56
N GLY A 1126 13.93 40.09 12.79
CA GLY A 1126 15.21 40.02 12.06
C GLY A 1126 15.23 39.05 10.86
N ILE A 1127 14.08 38.50 10.48
CA ILE A 1127 13.91 37.56 9.37
C ILE A 1127 12.89 38.16 8.40
N LEU A 1128 13.31 38.59 7.21
CA LEU A 1128 12.43 39.28 6.26
C LEU A 1128 11.81 38.32 5.25
N ARG A 1129 12.51 37.25 4.88
CA ARG A 1129 12.12 36.28 3.84
C ARG A 1129 12.33 34.86 4.35
N PRO A 1130 11.49 34.41 5.32
CA PRO A 1130 11.54 33.06 5.84
C PRO A 1130 11.13 32.03 4.79
N ASN A 1131 11.68 30.83 4.93
CA ASN A 1131 11.18 29.59 4.34
C ASN A 1131 11.14 28.51 5.43
N LEU A 1132 10.25 27.55 5.28
CA LEU A 1132 10.05 26.43 6.19
C LEU A 1132 9.71 25.21 5.34
N LEU A 1133 10.36 24.07 5.57
CA LEU A 1133 10.15 22.85 4.77
C LEU A 1133 9.40 21.81 5.60
N ASN A 1134 8.30 21.26 5.08
CA ASN A 1134 7.59 20.14 5.69
C ASN A 1134 8.35 18.83 5.43
N SER A 1135 8.14 17.79 6.25
CA SER A 1135 8.86 16.50 6.19
C SER A 1135 8.80 15.79 4.82
N GLN A 1136 7.78 16.09 4.02
CA GLN A 1136 7.58 15.59 2.65
C GLN A 1136 8.52 16.25 1.61
N ASN A 1137 9.24 17.32 1.95
CA ASN A 1137 10.08 18.04 0.99
C ASN A 1137 11.44 17.34 0.79
N ASP A 1138 11.66 16.75 -0.39
CA ASP A 1138 12.87 15.98 -0.71
C ASP A 1138 14.20 16.71 -0.43
N ALA A 1139 14.23 18.04 -0.52
CA ALA A 1139 15.44 18.81 -0.21
C ALA A 1139 15.94 18.55 1.22
N ILE A 1140 15.08 18.19 2.18
CA ILE A 1140 15.48 17.82 3.55
C ILE A 1140 16.43 16.61 3.55
N ARG A 1141 16.23 15.64 2.65
CA ARG A 1141 17.11 14.46 2.49
C ARG A 1141 18.53 14.86 2.08
N ALA A 1142 18.68 16.03 1.47
CA ALA A 1142 19.97 16.62 1.09
C ALA A 1142 20.51 17.64 2.10
N ALA A 1143 19.75 18.06 3.12
CA ALA A 1143 20.05 19.24 3.95
C ALA A 1143 20.74 18.92 5.28
N PHE A 1144 22.07 18.97 5.32
CA PHE A 1144 22.87 18.60 6.50
C PHE A 1144 23.36 19.85 7.24
N THR A 1145 23.26 19.84 8.58
CA THR A 1145 23.82 20.88 9.46
C THR A 1145 24.42 20.28 10.72
N ALA A 1146 25.63 20.70 11.07
CA ALA A 1146 26.30 20.48 12.35
C ALA A 1146 26.79 21.85 12.89
N PRO A 1147 27.36 21.96 14.12
CA PRO A 1147 27.75 23.26 14.69
C PRO A 1147 28.72 24.09 13.82
N GLU A 1148 29.57 23.43 13.03
CA GLU A 1148 30.59 24.07 12.18
C GLU A 1148 30.37 23.84 10.67
N LEU A 1149 29.30 23.15 10.27
CA LEU A 1149 29.07 22.72 8.88
C LEU A 1149 27.62 22.88 8.46
N ALA A 1150 27.39 23.33 7.23
CA ALA A 1150 26.11 23.27 6.56
C ALA A 1150 26.31 22.92 5.08
N TYR A 1151 25.68 21.85 4.58
CA TYR A 1151 25.88 21.37 3.21
C TYR A 1151 24.61 20.81 2.55
N TRP A 1152 24.57 20.84 1.22
CA TRP A 1152 23.54 20.22 0.38
C TRP A 1152 24.11 19.00 -0.38
N LEU A 1153 23.69 17.78 -0.05
CA LEU A 1153 24.03 16.59 -0.84
C LEU A 1153 23.27 16.57 -2.17
N ARG A 1154 23.82 17.22 -3.20
CA ARG A 1154 23.26 17.23 -4.57
C ARG A 1154 24.08 16.30 -5.48
N PRO A 1155 23.47 15.28 -6.13
CA PRO A 1155 24.20 14.33 -6.97
C PRO A 1155 24.98 14.95 -8.13
N SER A 1156 24.50 16.08 -8.65
CA SER A 1156 25.17 16.87 -9.71
C SER A 1156 26.57 17.38 -9.33
N ALA A 1157 26.93 17.41 -8.05
CA ALA A 1157 28.25 17.84 -7.56
C ALA A 1157 29.22 16.68 -7.30
N LEU A 1158 28.83 15.41 -7.54
CA LEU A 1158 29.66 14.22 -7.25
C LEU A 1158 30.36 13.60 -8.46
N ILE A 1159 30.22 14.21 -9.66
CA ILE A 1159 30.97 13.82 -10.87
C ILE A 1159 31.54 15.09 -11.54
N ALA A 1160 32.51 15.72 -10.87
CA ALA A 1160 33.16 16.94 -11.37
C ALA A 1160 34.61 17.16 -10.87
N GLU A 1161 35.36 16.11 -10.48
CA GLU A 1161 36.77 16.31 -10.07
C GLU A 1161 37.72 15.11 -10.31
N GLN A 1162 37.69 14.52 -11.52
CA GLN A 1162 38.87 14.08 -12.29
C GLN A 1162 38.51 13.67 -13.73
#